data_AF-A0AAJ7NEI7-F1
#
_entry.id   AF-A0AAJ7NEI7-F1
#
_cell.length_a   1.000
_cell.length_b   1.000
_cell.length_c   1.000
_cell.angle_alpha   90.00
_cell.angle_beta   90.00
_cell.angle_gamma   90.00
#
_symmetry.space_group_name_H-M   'P 1'
#
loop_
_entity.id
_entity.type
_entity.pdbx_description
1 polymer ?
#
loop_
_entity_poly.entity_id
_entity_poly.type
_entity_poly.pdbx_seq_one_letter_code
_entity_poly.pdbx_strand_id
1 'polypeptide(L)'
;MPVMDCKFDSLIMDGANKKQNVHHDLEEENQKKNLDDKMEKESEVDVVYATRLDSTRPEDVEKKIQCLKYVLEKDLRAADLKWSLFVAACNTYRYDTCLKPFPPMYIKNECKDIEALRRAIEVIPPLAVILKALSEPNAYERYGSAIDLLHWVLVRLRDPYIKSIKKESYDTILRKVPSEISTVAPNLIFQVASTKQSTSEDRWKTIAQGHSTFYAYHGSRLENFHSIIHYGLQQIMCKKSLFGKGIYLSSELGVSLPYSPVGYGWGGSVLGSEMSCIALCELVNHADVKTGDSEDSARSIVTDSVDGRVPNKYYLVTNSELVRVRYLLVYSQQVQATRCTQSKGILTWFKQHKLLTFTMVNQENVKNAKSSTTTLAGKTKRAALGEIGNKVNTLRGIEPVDRTSLLQKDPKKIVVPKQAVKPQEKPTEKVPVQVVKPLLKAAAPSVNHAVLQLPKKEIESFSSDLLAIEDIDEDDKENPCLVSMYSNEIYEYLRKVESMYPVNKGYLSGQEVTPKMRSVLIDWLVEVHQQFHLLQETLYLTVAIIDRFLQSFRTIDRKRLQLVGVTAMFIASKYEEMYAPDIKDFVYITDNAYSKVEILQMEIVIVQTLDCCFGRPLPLHFLRRYSKAGKAVQVHHTMAKYFLEQSLVHYEMCHYPPSLLAAAAIYLAFLIIGNDDEDKQKLVWTNTLVHYSSYSKDDVLPVVRETATMILNAEKSKYQAVRKKYAQSKFMKISMRPELRSPTMIAISTVNKPTV
;
A
#
# COMPACT_ATOMS: atom_id res chain seq x y z
N MET A 1 69.18 42.54 17.33
CA MET A 1 70.61 42.18 17.54
C MET A 1 70.79 41.79 19.00
N PRO A 2 71.61 40.78 19.35
CA PRO A 2 72.32 39.74 18.55
C PRO A 2 71.67 38.34 18.77
N VAL A 3 71.82 37.24 18.02
CA VAL A 3 72.90 36.51 17.28
C VAL A 3 73.97 35.85 18.17
N MET A 4 73.97 34.51 18.23
CA MET A 4 75.09 33.54 18.18
C MET A 4 74.49 32.14 17.89
N ASP A 5 74.78 31.42 16.79
CA ASP A 5 76.01 30.67 16.40
C ASP A 5 76.35 29.50 17.35
N CYS A 6 76.75 28.28 16.95
CA CYS A 6 77.00 27.60 15.67
C CYS A 6 77.41 26.12 15.94
N LYS A 7 77.35 25.27 14.88
CA LYS A 7 78.17 24.05 14.58
C LYS A 7 77.88 22.72 15.31
N PHE A 8 77.54 21.64 14.58
CA PHE A 8 78.35 20.74 13.72
C PHE A 8 79.21 19.77 14.53
N ASP A 9 78.79 18.50 14.56
CA ASP A 9 79.70 17.36 14.35
C ASP A 9 78.93 16.19 13.73
N SER A 10 79.56 15.62 12.72
CA SER A 10 79.04 14.61 11.79
C SER A 10 79.91 13.36 11.82
N LEU A 11 79.35 12.25 11.35
CA LEU A 11 80.04 11.09 10.75
C LEU A 11 80.76 10.13 11.71
N ILE A 12 80.07 9.04 12.09
CA ILE A 12 80.46 7.65 11.76
C ILE A 12 79.16 6.82 11.80
N MET A 13 78.77 6.19 10.68
CA MET A 13 77.94 4.95 10.58
C MET A 13 77.32 4.82 9.17
N ASP A 14 78.14 4.80 8.11
CA ASP A 14 77.66 4.73 6.70
C ASP A 14 78.02 3.39 6.01
N GLY A 15 78.02 2.29 6.78
CA GLY A 15 78.38 0.95 6.31
C GLY A 15 77.24 -0.08 6.27
N ALA A 16 76.11 0.19 6.92
CA ALA A 16 75.02 -0.79 7.10
C ALA A 16 73.81 -0.57 6.16
N ASN A 17 73.66 0.63 5.56
CA ASN A 17 72.47 0.99 4.79
C ASN A 17 72.44 0.51 3.33
N LYS A 18 73.54 -0.05 2.78
CA LYS A 18 73.58 -0.47 1.37
C LYS A 18 73.06 -1.88 1.07
N LYS A 19 72.82 -2.73 2.07
CA LYS A 19 72.21 -4.07 1.87
C LYS A 19 70.70 -4.11 2.15
N GLN A 20 70.15 -3.10 2.84
CA GLN A 20 68.70 -2.99 3.04
C GLN A 20 68.00 -2.30 1.86
N ASN A 21 68.65 -1.37 1.15
CA ASN A 21 68.03 -0.71 -0.02
C ASN A 21 67.78 -1.66 -1.21
N VAL A 22 68.69 -2.59 -1.50
CA VAL A 22 68.48 -3.51 -2.66
C VAL A 22 67.31 -4.47 -2.43
N HIS A 23 67.04 -4.84 -1.17
CA HIS A 23 65.90 -5.69 -0.83
C HIS A 23 64.58 -4.92 -0.83
N HIS A 24 64.61 -3.64 -0.45
CA HIS A 24 63.46 -2.74 -0.47
C HIS A 24 63.08 -2.32 -1.91
N ASP A 25 64.06 -2.12 -2.78
CA ASP A 25 63.83 -1.78 -4.19
C ASP A 25 63.23 -2.96 -4.98
N LEU A 26 63.61 -4.20 -4.67
CA LEU A 26 63.02 -5.42 -5.25
C LEU A 26 61.60 -5.71 -4.73
N GLU A 27 61.29 -5.32 -3.50
CA GLU A 27 59.93 -5.39 -2.93
C GLU A 27 59.02 -4.31 -3.51
N GLU A 28 59.53 -3.09 -3.74
CA GLU A 28 58.80 -2.02 -4.40
C GLU A 28 58.56 -2.33 -5.89
N GLU A 29 59.53 -2.87 -6.62
CA GLU A 29 59.33 -3.32 -8.00
C GLU A 29 58.33 -4.49 -8.10
N ASN A 30 58.35 -5.43 -7.15
CA ASN A 30 57.37 -6.52 -7.10
C ASN A 30 55.98 -6.04 -6.65
N GLN A 31 55.87 -5.03 -5.78
CA GLN A 31 54.59 -4.40 -5.45
C GLN A 31 54.04 -3.62 -6.63
N LYS A 32 54.90 -2.91 -7.37
CA LYS A 32 54.53 -2.16 -8.58
C LYS A 32 54.11 -3.08 -9.71
N LYS A 33 54.84 -4.18 -9.95
CA LYS A 33 54.41 -5.26 -10.87
C LYS A 33 53.08 -5.91 -10.45
N ASN A 34 52.88 -6.17 -9.16
CA ASN A 34 51.60 -6.72 -8.68
C ASN A 34 50.44 -5.71 -8.77
N LEU A 35 50.72 -4.40 -8.68
CA LEU A 35 49.74 -3.33 -8.89
C LEU A 35 49.42 -3.16 -10.38
N ASP A 36 50.43 -3.24 -11.24
CA ASP A 36 50.30 -3.14 -12.69
C ASP A 36 49.61 -4.38 -13.27
N ASP A 37 49.94 -5.61 -12.83
CA ASP A 37 49.24 -6.86 -13.19
C ASP A 37 47.78 -6.85 -12.70
N LYS A 38 47.51 -6.22 -11.55
CA LYS A 38 46.16 -6.09 -11.00
C LYS A 38 45.35 -5.02 -11.74
N MET A 39 45.99 -3.94 -12.18
CA MET A 39 45.40 -2.93 -13.05
C MET A 39 45.17 -3.45 -14.47
N GLU A 40 46.07 -4.28 -15.03
CA GLU A 40 45.88 -4.96 -16.31
C GLU A 40 44.71 -5.95 -16.26
N LYS A 41 44.62 -6.78 -15.21
CA LYS A 41 43.47 -7.67 -15.00
C LYS A 41 42.16 -6.92 -14.77
N GLU A 42 42.15 -5.80 -14.05
CA GLU A 42 40.95 -4.96 -13.93
C GLU A 42 40.58 -4.30 -15.26
N SER A 43 41.56 -3.92 -16.08
CA SER A 43 41.36 -3.31 -17.40
C SER A 43 40.83 -4.30 -18.46
N GLU A 44 41.30 -5.55 -18.48
CA GLU A 44 40.79 -6.60 -19.36
C GLU A 44 39.33 -6.96 -19.02
N VAL A 45 39.03 -7.08 -17.74
CA VAL A 45 37.68 -7.39 -17.25
C VAL A 45 36.72 -6.21 -17.54
N ASP A 46 37.18 -4.95 -17.46
CA ASP A 46 36.42 -3.76 -17.84
C ASP A 46 36.07 -3.68 -19.34
N VAL A 47 36.93 -4.22 -20.23
CA VAL A 47 36.68 -4.33 -21.68
C VAL A 47 35.69 -5.47 -21.98
N VAL A 48 35.78 -6.59 -21.26
CA VAL A 48 34.82 -7.71 -21.39
C VAL A 48 33.40 -7.29 -20.99
N TYR A 49 33.23 -6.41 -19.99
CA TYR A 49 31.93 -5.85 -19.59
C TYR A 49 31.30 -4.87 -20.59
N ALA A 50 32.07 -4.30 -21.52
CA ALA A 50 31.60 -3.28 -22.47
C ALA A 50 31.09 -3.86 -23.79
N THR A 51 31.41 -5.13 -24.08
CA THR A 51 31.10 -5.75 -25.38
C THR A 51 29.67 -6.30 -25.40
N ARG A 52 28.89 -6.06 -26.47
CA ARG A 52 27.55 -6.65 -26.63
C ARG A 52 27.65 -8.18 -26.80
N LEU A 53 27.60 -8.91 -25.70
CA LEU A 53 27.46 -10.37 -25.67
C LEU A 53 25.99 -10.76 -25.93
N ASP A 54 25.47 -10.44 -27.12
CA ASP A 54 24.08 -10.70 -27.51
C ASP A 54 23.94 -12.00 -28.32
N SER A 55 24.99 -12.83 -28.43
CA SER A 55 24.97 -14.09 -29.20
C SER A 55 24.97 -15.34 -28.31
N THR A 56 24.35 -16.42 -28.80
CA THR A 56 24.36 -17.76 -28.18
C THR A 56 25.65 -18.53 -28.48
N ARG A 57 26.72 -17.84 -28.90
CA ARG A 57 28.01 -18.49 -29.19
C ARG A 57 28.61 -19.05 -27.90
N PRO A 58 29.24 -20.23 -27.93
CA PRO A 58 29.84 -20.85 -26.75
C PRO A 58 30.82 -19.93 -25.99
N GLU A 59 31.62 -19.15 -26.72
CA GLU A 59 32.58 -18.19 -26.14
C GLU A 59 31.90 -17.04 -25.39
N ASP A 60 30.75 -16.56 -25.88
CA ASP A 60 29.98 -15.48 -25.24
C ASP A 60 29.29 -15.99 -23.98
N VAL A 61 28.82 -17.25 -24.00
CA VAL A 61 28.23 -17.92 -22.84
C VAL A 61 29.26 -18.09 -21.72
N GLU A 62 30.46 -18.55 -22.05
CA GLU A 62 31.55 -18.71 -21.09
C GLU A 62 31.91 -17.37 -20.44
N LYS A 63 32.03 -16.30 -21.23
CA LYS A 63 32.27 -14.94 -20.71
C LYS A 63 31.16 -14.46 -19.78
N LYS A 64 29.88 -14.67 -20.13
CA LYS A 64 28.73 -14.31 -19.26
C LYS A 64 28.82 -15.01 -17.90
N ILE A 65 29.14 -16.31 -17.90
CA ILE A 65 29.29 -17.11 -16.68
C ILE A 65 30.43 -16.55 -15.82
N GLN A 66 31.59 -16.31 -16.41
CA GLN A 66 32.77 -15.79 -15.70
C GLN A 66 32.50 -14.41 -15.07
N CYS A 67 31.89 -13.50 -15.83
CA CYS A 67 31.50 -12.17 -15.36
C CYS A 67 30.50 -12.24 -14.19
N LEU A 68 29.44 -13.05 -14.33
CA LEU A 68 28.44 -13.20 -13.30
C LEU A 68 29.03 -13.82 -12.02
N LYS A 69 29.88 -14.84 -12.18
CA LYS A 69 30.60 -15.50 -11.08
C LYS A 69 31.46 -14.48 -10.32
N TYR A 70 32.26 -13.68 -11.03
CA TYR A 70 33.09 -12.64 -10.41
C TYR A 70 32.28 -11.64 -9.57
N VAL A 71 31.15 -11.14 -10.08
CA VAL A 71 30.30 -10.19 -9.34
C VAL A 71 29.72 -10.82 -8.07
N LEU A 72 29.27 -12.07 -8.15
CA LEU A 72 28.70 -12.79 -7.00
C LEU A 72 29.77 -13.14 -5.95
N GLU A 73 31.00 -13.47 -6.34
CA GLU A 73 32.12 -13.73 -5.43
C GLU A 73 32.63 -12.45 -4.75
N LYS A 74 32.67 -11.33 -5.49
CA LYS A 74 33.19 -10.06 -5.00
C LYS A 74 32.33 -9.45 -3.89
N ASP A 75 31.02 -9.41 -4.08
CA ASP A 75 30.08 -8.82 -3.11
C ASP A 75 28.66 -9.39 -3.27
N LEU A 76 28.47 -10.60 -2.73
CA LEU A 76 27.18 -11.29 -2.80
C LEU A 76 26.02 -10.45 -2.21
N ARG A 77 26.27 -9.68 -1.14
CA ARG A 77 25.24 -8.86 -0.49
C ARG A 77 24.82 -7.69 -1.36
N ALA A 78 25.76 -7.02 -2.03
CA ALA A 78 25.42 -5.94 -2.95
C ALA A 78 24.68 -6.45 -4.20
N ALA A 79 25.10 -7.60 -4.73
CA ALA A 79 24.41 -8.27 -5.82
C ALA A 79 22.97 -8.66 -5.41
N ASP A 80 22.81 -9.22 -4.22
CA ASP A 80 21.51 -9.61 -3.66
C ASP A 80 20.58 -8.41 -3.43
N LEU A 81 21.08 -7.29 -2.90
CA LEU A 81 20.29 -6.07 -2.80
C LEU A 81 19.87 -5.58 -4.18
N LYS A 82 20.80 -5.45 -5.13
CA LYS A 82 20.50 -4.97 -6.48
C LYS A 82 19.42 -5.82 -7.15
N TRP A 83 19.53 -7.14 -7.03
CA TRP A 83 18.54 -8.08 -7.53
C TRP A 83 17.21 -7.96 -6.79
N SER A 84 17.22 -7.82 -5.46
CA SER A 84 16.00 -7.63 -4.66
C SER A 84 15.23 -6.37 -5.04
N LEU A 85 15.93 -5.27 -5.32
CA LEU A 85 15.33 -4.01 -5.80
C LEU A 85 14.73 -4.17 -7.20
N PHE A 86 15.42 -4.88 -8.10
CA PHE A 86 14.91 -5.22 -9.42
C PHE A 86 13.63 -6.06 -9.34
N VAL A 87 13.60 -7.09 -8.48
CA VAL A 87 12.42 -7.95 -8.27
C VAL A 87 11.25 -7.15 -7.67
N ALA A 88 11.51 -6.27 -6.69
CA ALA A 88 10.48 -5.39 -6.13
C ALA A 88 9.86 -4.50 -7.23
N ALA A 89 10.68 -3.96 -8.13
CA ALA A 89 10.23 -3.17 -9.27
C ALA A 89 9.44 -3.99 -10.32
N CYS A 90 9.75 -5.28 -10.50
CA CYS A 90 8.98 -6.17 -11.38
C CYS A 90 7.60 -6.53 -10.81
N ASN A 91 7.51 -6.67 -9.49
CA ASN A 91 6.30 -7.14 -8.82
C ASN A 91 5.28 -6.03 -8.55
N THR A 92 5.65 -4.76 -8.73
CA THR A 92 4.68 -3.67 -8.64
C THR A 92 3.83 -3.56 -9.90
N TYR A 93 2.58 -3.13 -9.74
CA TYR A 93 1.71 -2.76 -10.87
C TYR A 93 2.23 -1.51 -11.61
N ARG A 94 3.02 -0.67 -10.92
CA ARG A 94 3.68 0.52 -11.48
C ARG A 94 5.00 0.19 -12.18
N TYR A 95 5.17 -1.04 -12.68
CA TYR A 95 6.44 -1.46 -13.29
C TYR A 95 6.85 -0.56 -14.46
N ASP A 96 5.91 0.07 -15.17
CA ASP A 96 6.26 1.00 -16.24
C ASP A 96 7.10 2.20 -15.78
N THR A 97 6.91 2.66 -14.54
CA THR A 97 7.70 3.73 -13.93
C THR A 97 8.83 3.19 -13.05
N CYS A 98 8.60 2.10 -12.32
CA CYS A 98 9.53 1.59 -11.32
C CYS A 98 10.61 0.67 -11.91
N LEU A 99 10.29 -0.10 -12.95
CA LEU A 99 11.19 -1.04 -13.62
C LEU A 99 11.90 -0.39 -14.80
N LYS A 100 12.73 0.61 -14.50
CA LYS A 100 13.61 1.25 -15.48
C LYS A 100 15.07 1.14 -15.05
N PRO A 101 15.97 0.64 -15.93
CA PRO A 101 15.68 0.15 -17.27
C PRO A 101 14.90 -1.17 -17.25
N PHE A 102 14.21 -1.48 -18.35
CA PHE A 102 13.47 -2.73 -18.54
C PHE A 102 14.33 -3.72 -19.35
N PRO A 103 14.36 -5.03 -19.01
CA PRO A 103 15.20 -5.98 -19.74
C PRO A 103 14.74 -6.18 -21.20
N PRO A 104 15.61 -5.94 -22.19
CA PRO A 104 15.22 -5.90 -23.61
C PRO A 104 14.76 -7.25 -24.16
N MET A 105 15.25 -8.36 -23.60
CA MET A 105 14.83 -9.72 -23.98
C MET A 105 13.37 -10.05 -23.64
N TYR A 106 12.70 -9.20 -22.86
CA TYR A 106 11.26 -9.30 -22.57
C TYR A 106 10.46 -8.20 -23.27
N ILE A 107 11.00 -7.58 -24.32
CA ILE A 107 10.27 -6.65 -25.19
C ILE A 107 9.98 -7.35 -26.51
N LYS A 108 8.70 -7.47 -26.87
CA LYS A 108 8.24 -8.07 -28.14
C LYS A 108 7.32 -7.07 -28.84
N ASN A 109 7.62 -6.75 -30.10
CA ASN A 109 6.84 -5.77 -30.88
C ASN A 109 6.60 -4.45 -30.10
N GLU A 110 7.67 -3.91 -29.51
CA GLU A 110 7.64 -2.70 -28.66
C GLU A 110 6.78 -2.80 -27.38
N CYS A 111 6.21 -3.98 -27.09
CA CYS A 111 5.43 -4.25 -25.90
C CYS A 111 6.27 -4.97 -24.85
N LYS A 112 6.23 -4.49 -23.60
CA LYS A 112 6.89 -5.12 -22.44
C LYS A 112 6.08 -6.35 -22.01
N ASP A 113 6.69 -7.53 -22.09
CA ASP A 113 6.13 -8.81 -21.61
C ASP A 113 6.51 -9.01 -20.13
N ILE A 114 5.89 -8.22 -19.26
CA ILE A 114 6.14 -8.26 -17.80
C ILE A 114 5.85 -9.63 -17.20
N GLU A 115 4.87 -10.35 -17.76
CA GLU A 115 4.46 -11.64 -17.24
C GLU A 115 5.49 -12.73 -17.55
N ALA A 116 6.08 -12.71 -18.75
CA ALA A 116 7.22 -13.59 -19.04
C ALA A 116 8.43 -13.27 -18.16
N LEU A 117 8.68 -12.00 -17.87
CA LEU A 117 9.76 -11.60 -16.96
C LEU A 117 9.52 -12.11 -15.53
N ARG A 118 8.29 -12.00 -15.00
CA ARG A 118 7.92 -12.52 -13.68
C ARG A 118 8.11 -14.03 -13.59
N ARG A 119 7.61 -14.79 -14.58
CA ARG A 119 7.85 -16.25 -14.65
C ARG A 119 9.34 -16.61 -14.69
N ALA A 120 10.16 -15.81 -15.37
CA ALA A 120 11.60 -16.03 -15.39
C ALA A 120 12.25 -15.74 -14.03
N ILE A 121 11.78 -14.74 -13.30
CA ILE A 121 12.25 -14.43 -11.94
C ILE A 121 11.90 -15.55 -10.96
N GLU A 122 10.70 -16.13 -11.07
CA GLU A 122 10.22 -17.18 -10.17
C GLU A 122 11.10 -18.44 -10.15
N VAL A 123 11.74 -18.76 -11.27
CA VAL A 123 12.59 -19.95 -11.40
C VAL A 123 14.05 -19.71 -10.99
N ILE A 124 14.43 -18.48 -10.65
CA ILE A 124 15.81 -18.15 -10.25
C ILE A 124 16.01 -18.56 -8.78
N PRO A 125 16.92 -19.51 -8.47
CA PRO A 125 17.24 -19.88 -7.10
C PRO A 125 18.06 -18.78 -6.40
N PRO A 126 18.22 -18.84 -5.05
CA PRO A 126 19.05 -17.92 -4.30
C PRO A 126 20.44 -17.73 -4.92
N LEU A 127 21.00 -16.51 -4.90
CA LEU A 127 22.24 -16.20 -5.64
C LEU A 127 23.43 -17.04 -5.18
N ALA A 128 23.47 -17.45 -3.91
CA ALA A 128 24.48 -18.37 -3.40
C ALA A 128 24.42 -19.77 -4.05
N VAL A 129 23.22 -20.21 -4.49
CA VAL A 129 23.03 -21.46 -5.23
C VAL A 129 23.47 -21.29 -6.68
N ILE A 130 23.09 -20.17 -7.32
CA ILE A 130 23.57 -19.82 -8.67
C ILE A 130 25.10 -19.79 -8.70
N LEU A 131 25.74 -19.11 -7.73
CA LEU A 131 27.19 -19.00 -7.67
C LEU A 131 27.89 -20.37 -7.67
N LYS A 132 27.37 -21.34 -6.92
CA LYS A 132 27.88 -22.72 -6.93
C LYS A 132 27.68 -23.38 -8.28
N ALA A 133 26.47 -23.25 -8.85
CA ALA A 133 26.11 -23.85 -10.13
C ALA A 133 26.95 -23.29 -11.30
N LEU A 134 27.39 -22.03 -11.26
CA LEU A 134 28.25 -21.42 -12.29
C LEU A 134 29.63 -22.10 -12.40
N SER A 135 30.02 -22.95 -11.44
CA SER A 135 31.26 -23.73 -11.50
C SER A 135 31.06 -25.16 -12.02
N GLU A 136 29.81 -25.58 -12.28
CA GLU A 136 29.50 -26.91 -12.81
C GLU A 136 29.61 -26.93 -14.34
N PRO A 137 30.07 -28.05 -14.95
CA PRO A 137 29.95 -28.24 -16.39
C PRO A 137 28.47 -28.19 -16.80
N ASN A 138 28.16 -27.55 -17.92
CA ASN A 138 26.80 -27.37 -18.47
C ASN A 138 25.89 -26.45 -17.65
N ALA A 139 26.44 -25.53 -16.85
CA ALA A 139 25.66 -24.55 -16.09
C ALA A 139 24.64 -23.77 -16.96
N TYR A 140 25.03 -23.39 -18.18
CA TYR A 140 24.16 -22.66 -19.11
C TYR A 140 23.01 -23.52 -19.66
N GLU A 141 23.22 -24.82 -19.86
CA GLU A 141 22.14 -25.72 -20.30
C GLU A 141 21.04 -25.83 -19.23
N ARG A 142 21.42 -25.78 -17.94
CA ARG A 142 20.49 -25.89 -16.82
C ARG A 142 19.85 -24.54 -16.44
N TYR A 143 20.60 -23.44 -16.50
CA TYR A 143 20.19 -22.13 -15.98
C TYR A 143 20.27 -20.99 -17.00
N GLY A 144 20.33 -21.26 -18.31
CA GLY A 144 20.61 -20.26 -19.35
C GLY A 144 19.77 -18.98 -19.26
N SER A 145 18.44 -19.10 -19.14
CA SER A 145 17.55 -17.94 -19.00
C SER A 145 17.77 -17.15 -17.70
N ALA A 146 18.10 -17.83 -16.61
CA ALA A 146 18.45 -17.20 -15.34
C ALA A 146 19.79 -16.46 -15.44
N ILE A 147 20.80 -17.09 -16.06
CA ILE A 147 22.13 -16.51 -16.29
C ILE A 147 22.01 -15.27 -17.15
N ASP A 148 21.24 -15.31 -18.24
CA ASP A 148 21.06 -14.15 -19.13
C ASP A 148 20.40 -12.96 -18.41
N LEU A 149 19.34 -13.22 -17.63
CA LEU A 149 18.66 -12.17 -16.88
C LEU A 149 19.53 -11.61 -15.74
N LEU A 150 20.19 -12.48 -14.97
CA LEU A 150 21.09 -12.07 -13.90
C LEU A 150 22.31 -11.31 -14.43
N HIS A 151 22.89 -11.77 -15.54
CA HIS A 151 23.97 -11.06 -16.21
C HIS A 151 23.48 -9.68 -16.68
N TRP A 152 22.27 -9.57 -17.25
CA TRP A 152 21.72 -8.27 -17.63
C TRP A 152 21.58 -7.32 -16.43
N VAL A 153 20.96 -7.76 -15.32
CA VAL A 153 20.73 -6.90 -14.15
C VAL A 153 22.02 -6.60 -13.38
N LEU A 154 22.83 -7.61 -13.08
CA LEU A 154 23.97 -7.47 -12.18
C LEU A 154 25.23 -6.97 -12.90
N VAL A 155 25.45 -7.42 -14.13
CA VAL A 155 26.66 -7.14 -14.90
C VAL A 155 26.45 -6.01 -15.91
N ARG A 156 25.45 -6.10 -16.79
CA ARG A 156 25.28 -5.12 -17.89
C ARG A 156 24.85 -3.75 -17.38
N LEU A 157 24.02 -3.68 -16.34
CA LEU A 157 23.66 -2.42 -15.67
C LEU A 157 24.77 -1.98 -14.70
N ARG A 158 26.00 -1.79 -15.21
CA ARG A 158 27.21 -1.57 -14.39
C ARG A 158 27.32 -0.19 -13.73
N ASP A 159 26.62 0.81 -14.25
CA ASP A 159 26.74 2.19 -13.80
C ASP A 159 25.36 2.76 -13.42
N PRO A 160 25.17 3.23 -12.16
CA PRO A 160 26.07 3.04 -11.02
C PRO A 160 26.07 1.58 -10.52
N TYR A 161 27.11 1.20 -9.78
CA TYR A 161 27.20 -0.08 -9.07
C TYR A 161 27.00 0.09 -7.56
N ILE A 162 26.62 -1.00 -6.91
CA ILE A 162 26.37 -1.04 -5.46
C ILE A 162 27.53 -1.77 -4.78
N LYS A 163 27.97 -1.26 -3.62
CA LYS A 163 29.00 -1.89 -2.78
C LYS A 163 28.54 -1.94 -1.33
N SER A 164 28.69 -3.09 -0.68
CA SER A 164 28.41 -3.27 0.75
C SER A 164 29.39 -2.46 1.60
N ILE A 165 28.88 -1.74 2.59
CA ILE A 165 29.70 -1.04 3.59
C ILE A 165 29.82 -1.89 4.84
N LYS A 166 31.03 -1.93 5.41
CA LYS A 166 31.29 -2.62 6.69
C LYS A 166 30.73 -1.81 7.87
N LYS A 167 30.28 -2.50 8.92
CA LYS A 167 29.56 -1.89 10.04
C LYS A 167 30.37 -0.81 10.76
N GLU A 168 31.69 -0.93 10.78
CA GLU A 168 32.59 0.03 11.47
C GLU A 168 32.54 1.43 10.82
N SER A 169 32.08 1.52 9.57
CA SER A 169 31.95 2.79 8.84
C SER A 169 30.55 3.41 8.93
N TYR A 170 29.58 2.77 9.60
CA TYR A 170 28.18 3.22 9.58
C TYR A 170 28.02 4.57 10.27
N ASP A 171 28.62 4.74 11.44
CA ASP A 171 28.56 6.00 12.20
C ASP A 171 29.16 7.15 11.41
N THR A 172 30.28 6.94 10.71
CA THR A 172 30.91 7.95 9.86
C THR A 172 30.02 8.39 8.71
N ILE A 173 29.21 7.48 8.15
CA ILE A 173 28.26 7.80 7.08
C ILE A 173 27.05 8.54 7.63
N LEU A 174 26.48 8.07 8.74
CA LEU A 174 25.30 8.69 9.35
C LEU A 174 25.59 10.10 9.89
N ARG A 175 26.82 10.35 10.36
CA ARG A 175 27.30 11.68 10.81
C ARG A 175 27.48 12.69 9.67
N LYS A 176 27.38 12.30 8.39
CA LYS A 176 27.41 13.24 7.26
C LYS A 176 26.22 14.21 7.27
N VAL A 177 25.13 13.82 7.91
CA VAL A 177 23.98 14.70 8.15
C VAL A 177 23.93 15.00 9.65
N PRO A 178 24.06 16.27 10.07
CA PRO A 178 23.86 16.64 11.46
C PRO A 178 22.42 16.31 11.86
N SER A 179 22.23 15.40 12.81
CA SER A 179 20.89 15.04 13.33
C SER A 179 20.80 15.39 14.80
N GLU A 180 19.69 16.04 15.17
CA GLU A 180 19.41 16.45 16.55
C GLU A 180 18.66 15.36 17.33
N ILE A 181 18.09 14.37 16.64
CA ILE A 181 17.13 13.41 17.18
C ILE A 181 17.62 11.97 16.95
N SER A 182 17.72 11.18 18.03
CA SER A 182 18.03 9.76 17.94
C SER A 182 16.90 8.99 17.24
N THR A 183 17.24 8.20 16.23
CA THR A 183 16.30 7.42 15.42
C THR A 183 16.81 5.99 15.24
N VAL A 184 15.95 5.09 14.75
CA VAL A 184 16.35 3.70 14.49
C VAL A 184 17.40 3.66 13.38
N ALA A 185 18.60 3.18 13.71
CA ALA A 185 19.71 3.04 12.77
C ALA A 185 19.45 1.90 11.75
N PRO A 186 19.90 2.06 10.49
CA PRO A 186 19.86 0.98 9.51
C PRO A 186 20.77 -0.17 9.94
N ASN A 187 20.38 -1.40 9.64
CA ASN A 187 21.21 -2.58 9.93
C ASN A 187 22.13 -2.99 8.77
N LEU A 188 21.89 -2.42 7.58
CA LEU A 188 22.73 -2.58 6.40
C LEU A 188 22.89 -1.23 5.68
N ILE A 189 24.12 -0.91 5.26
CA ILE A 189 24.42 0.27 4.45
C ILE A 189 25.17 -0.18 3.19
N PHE A 190 24.75 0.37 2.05
CA PHE A 190 25.39 0.16 0.76
C PHE A 190 25.76 1.50 0.15
N GLN A 191 26.90 1.56 -0.53
CA GLN A 191 27.32 2.72 -1.30
C GLN A 191 26.88 2.56 -2.76
N VAL A 192 26.35 3.63 -3.33
CA VAL A 192 26.09 3.77 -4.76
C VAL A 192 27.28 4.50 -5.35
N ALA A 193 28.09 3.79 -6.14
CA ALA A 193 29.31 4.29 -6.72
C ALA A 193 29.22 4.31 -8.25
N SER A 194 29.79 5.34 -8.86
CA SER A 194 29.84 5.51 -10.30
C SER A 194 31.16 4.95 -10.84
N THR A 195 31.13 4.40 -12.05
CA THR A 195 32.34 3.97 -12.76
C THR A 195 33.21 5.17 -13.16
N LYS A 196 34.51 4.94 -13.45
CA LYS A 196 35.45 6.01 -13.84
C LYS A 196 35.03 6.75 -15.11
N GLN A 197 34.19 6.14 -15.96
CA GLN A 197 33.72 6.67 -17.23
C GLN A 197 32.25 7.13 -17.17
N SER A 198 31.70 7.35 -15.96
CA SER A 198 30.30 7.72 -15.80
C SER A 198 30.04 9.17 -16.22
N THR A 199 29.41 9.33 -17.38
CA THR A 199 29.00 10.64 -17.91
C THR A 199 28.06 11.38 -16.95
N SER A 200 27.19 10.65 -16.24
CA SER A 200 26.28 11.23 -15.26
C SER A 200 27.00 11.79 -14.04
N GLU A 201 28.06 11.10 -13.58
CA GLU A 201 28.88 11.55 -12.46
C GLU A 201 29.75 12.74 -12.85
N ASP A 202 30.36 12.71 -14.04
CA ASP A 202 31.17 13.81 -14.55
C ASP A 202 30.33 15.08 -14.71
N ARG A 203 29.12 14.95 -15.26
CA ARG A 203 28.18 16.07 -15.35
C ARG A 203 27.82 16.64 -13.98
N TRP A 204 27.51 15.78 -13.00
CA TRP A 204 27.22 16.23 -11.64
C TRP A 204 28.42 16.93 -11.01
N LYS A 205 29.64 16.40 -11.18
CA LYS A 205 30.88 17.05 -10.71
C LYS A 205 31.09 18.41 -11.34
N THR A 206 30.85 18.57 -12.64
CA THR A 206 30.93 19.87 -13.32
C THR A 206 29.93 20.87 -12.75
N ILE A 207 28.70 20.45 -12.42
CA ILE A 207 27.71 21.34 -11.79
C ILE A 207 28.11 21.68 -10.34
N ALA A 208 28.68 20.71 -9.61
CA ALA A 208 29.14 20.90 -8.24
C ALA A 208 30.40 21.77 -8.14
N GLN A 209 31.18 21.94 -9.22
CA GLN A 209 32.35 22.81 -9.23
C GLN A 209 31.96 24.24 -8.83
N GLY A 210 32.67 24.79 -7.85
CA GLY A 210 32.40 26.13 -7.32
C GLY A 210 31.28 26.22 -6.28
N HIS A 211 30.62 25.11 -5.94
CA HIS A 211 29.56 25.06 -4.93
C HIS A 211 29.95 24.14 -3.75
N SER A 212 29.46 24.44 -2.55
CA SER A 212 29.53 23.49 -1.43
C SER A 212 28.50 22.37 -1.60
N THR A 213 28.80 21.18 -1.07
CA THR A 213 27.86 20.05 -1.06
C THR A 213 27.49 19.66 0.37
N PHE A 214 26.29 19.09 0.54
CA PHE A 214 25.79 18.61 1.82
C PHE A 214 24.90 17.38 1.61
N TYR A 215 24.55 16.69 2.70
CA TYR A 215 23.78 15.45 2.62
C TYR A 215 22.36 15.60 3.15
N ALA A 216 21.41 14.87 2.57
CA ALA A 216 20.04 14.77 3.04
C ALA A 216 19.43 13.40 2.74
N TYR A 217 18.42 13.02 3.51
CA TYR A 217 17.70 11.75 3.38
C TYR A 217 16.49 11.88 2.45
N HIS A 218 16.24 10.83 1.68
CA HIS A 218 15.04 10.67 0.87
C HIS A 218 14.42 9.29 1.14
N GLY A 219 13.20 9.28 1.67
CA GLY A 219 12.40 8.06 1.84
C GLY A 219 11.55 7.78 0.61
N SER A 220 11.59 6.54 0.12
CA SER A 220 10.73 6.07 -0.96
C SER A 220 10.31 4.62 -0.74
N ARG A 221 9.33 4.14 -1.50
CA ARG A 221 8.93 2.73 -1.45
C ARG A 221 10.00 1.85 -2.12
N LEU A 222 10.16 0.62 -1.63
CA LEU A 222 11.23 -0.30 -2.07
C LEU A 222 11.24 -0.49 -3.59
N GLU A 223 10.07 -0.63 -4.21
CA GLU A 223 9.95 -0.86 -5.66
C GLU A 223 10.48 0.29 -6.53
N ASN A 224 10.61 1.50 -5.98
CA ASN A 224 11.12 2.65 -6.73
C ASN A 224 12.64 2.61 -6.88
N PHE A 225 13.35 1.90 -5.98
CA PHE A 225 14.80 2.04 -5.86
C PHE A 225 15.58 1.49 -7.06
N HIS A 226 15.04 0.51 -7.80
CA HIS A 226 15.65 0.10 -9.07
C HIS A 226 15.76 1.27 -10.05
N SER A 227 14.67 2.00 -10.28
CA SER A 227 14.71 3.19 -11.13
C SER A 227 15.51 4.34 -10.50
N ILE A 228 15.46 4.53 -9.18
CA ILE A 228 16.21 5.61 -8.51
C ILE A 228 17.72 5.43 -8.67
N ILE A 229 18.20 4.19 -8.57
CA ILE A 229 19.64 3.90 -8.73
C ILE A 229 20.08 4.21 -10.16
N HIS A 230 19.29 3.86 -11.18
CA HIS A 230 19.71 4.01 -12.58
C HIS A 230 19.42 5.38 -13.20
N TYR A 231 18.35 6.07 -12.78
CA TYR A 231 17.91 7.34 -13.36
C TYR A 231 17.90 8.50 -12.36
N GLY A 232 18.39 8.27 -11.13
CA GLY A 232 18.30 9.25 -10.06
C GLY A 232 16.86 9.51 -9.61
N LEU A 233 16.66 10.62 -8.91
CA LEU A 233 15.37 10.99 -8.33
C LEU A 233 14.45 11.75 -9.31
N GLN A 234 14.83 11.92 -10.58
CA GLN A 234 14.05 12.67 -11.56
C GLN A 234 12.64 12.10 -11.77
N GLN A 235 12.51 10.77 -11.76
CA GLN A 235 11.21 10.11 -11.93
C GLN A 235 10.31 10.19 -10.70
N ILE A 236 10.91 10.57 -9.56
CA ILE A 236 10.32 10.73 -8.22
C ILE A 236 10.21 12.24 -7.92
N MET A 237 10.08 13.05 -8.97
CA MET A 237 9.84 14.48 -8.85
C MET A 237 8.34 14.72 -8.73
N CYS A 238 7.92 15.25 -7.58
CA CYS A 238 6.52 15.52 -7.34
C CYS A 238 6.07 16.73 -8.18
N LYS A 239 5.08 16.52 -9.06
CA LYS A 239 4.57 17.56 -9.98
C LYS A 239 3.51 18.46 -9.34
N LYS A 240 2.85 18.00 -8.26
CA LYS A 240 1.79 18.71 -7.55
C LYS A 240 1.92 18.42 -6.06
N SER A 241 2.38 19.39 -5.28
CA SER A 241 2.53 19.28 -3.82
C SER A 241 2.27 20.63 -3.17
N LEU A 242 1.95 20.61 -1.88
CA LEU A 242 1.63 21.79 -1.07
C LEU A 242 2.74 22.85 -1.10
N PHE A 243 4.00 22.40 -1.15
CA PHE A 243 5.18 23.28 -1.13
C PHE A 243 5.81 23.49 -2.50
N GLY A 244 5.09 23.17 -3.58
CA GLY A 244 5.56 23.32 -4.95
C GLY A 244 6.17 22.05 -5.55
N LYS A 245 6.54 22.14 -6.82
CA LYS A 245 7.10 21.01 -7.59
C LYS A 245 8.57 20.77 -7.23
N GLY A 246 8.96 19.51 -7.04
CA GLY A 246 10.37 19.15 -6.83
C GLY A 246 10.57 17.78 -6.18
N ILE A 247 11.84 17.46 -5.93
CA ILE A 247 12.27 16.29 -5.18
C ILE A 247 12.39 16.68 -3.72
N TYR A 248 11.71 15.93 -2.85
CA TYR A 248 11.66 16.22 -1.43
C TYR A 248 12.68 15.38 -0.66
N LEU A 249 13.48 16.04 0.16
CA LEU A 249 14.46 15.43 1.05
C LEU A 249 14.37 16.06 2.45
N SER A 250 15.02 15.46 3.44
CA SER A 250 15.09 15.99 4.80
C SER A 250 16.48 15.87 5.40
N SER A 251 16.86 16.84 6.25
CA SER A 251 18.04 16.73 7.10
C SER A 251 17.84 15.72 8.24
N GLU A 252 16.64 15.20 8.47
CA GLU A 252 16.37 14.26 9.55
C GLU A 252 15.94 12.88 9.02
N LEU A 253 16.63 11.83 9.49
CA LEU A 253 16.33 10.45 9.12
C LEU A 253 14.92 10.04 9.57
N GLY A 254 14.53 10.47 10.77
CA GLY A 254 13.20 10.22 11.35
C GLY A 254 12.05 10.81 10.55
N VAL A 255 12.31 11.90 9.82
CA VAL A 255 11.32 12.53 8.93
C VAL A 255 11.18 11.72 7.63
N SER A 256 12.25 11.07 7.15
CA SER A 256 12.24 10.26 5.92
C SER A 256 11.72 8.83 6.14
N LEU A 257 11.88 8.27 7.33
CA LEU A 257 11.48 6.89 7.68
C LEU A 257 10.00 6.56 7.37
N PRO A 258 9.00 7.40 7.70
CA PRO A 258 7.59 7.13 7.38
C PRO A 258 7.28 6.98 5.88
N TYR A 259 8.15 7.51 5.02
CA TYR A 259 8.04 7.45 3.56
C TYR A 259 8.76 6.25 2.94
N SER A 260 9.47 5.47 3.75
CA SER A 260 10.07 4.20 3.36
C SER A 260 9.42 3.02 4.10
N PRO A 261 8.18 2.66 3.74
CA PRO A 261 7.54 1.49 4.32
C PRO A 261 8.31 0.22 3.97
N VAL A 262 8.20 -0.81 4.81
CA VAL A 262 8.71 -2.15 4.50
C VAL A 262 8.03 -2.65 3.22
N GLY A 263 8.84 -3.04 2.25
CA GLY A 263 8.41 -3.66 1.00
C GLY A 263 8.93 -5.09 0.89
N TYR A 264 8.38 -5.83 -0.06
CA TYR A 264 8.81 -7.20 -0.35
C TYR A 264 9.80 -7.17 -1.51
N GLY A 265 11.03 -7.57 -1.22
CA GLY A 265 12.09 -7.73 -2.21
C GLY A 265 11.99 -9.09 -2.90
N TRP A 266 13.11 -9.81 -2.94
CA TRP A 266 13.16 -11.15 -3.50
C TRP A 266 13.10 -12.23 -2.40
N GLY A 267 12.29 -13.27 -2.60
CA GLY A 267 12.13 -14.36 -1.64
C GLY A 267 13.41 -15.18 -1.40
N GLY A 268 14.32 -15.21 -2.37
CA GLY A 268 15.63 -15.87 -2.28
C GLY A 268 16.74 -14.99 -1.67
N SER A 269 16.40 -13.79 -1.21
CA SER A 269 17.34 -12.79 -0.68
C SER A 269 18.06 -13.27 0.57
N VAL A 270 19.39 -13.21 0.57
CA VAL A 270 20.19 -13.45 1.79
C VAL A 270 20.08 -12.30 2.80
N LEU A 271 19.58 -11.14 2.37
CA LEU A 271 19.35 -9.98 3.22
C LEU A 271 18.01 -10.07 3.96
N GLY A 272 17.09 -10.95 3.53
CA GLY A 272 15.71 -11.02 4.00
C GLY A 272 14.72 -10.63 2.90
N SER A 273 13.53 -11.21 2.93
CA SER A 273 12.48 -10.96 1.92
C SER A 273 11.69 -9.67 2.16
N GLU A 274 11.69 -9.17 3.38
CA GLU A 274 11.02 -7.94 3.80
C GLU A 274 12.07 -6.89 4.18
N MET A 275 12.10 -5.76 3.47
CA MET A 275 13.07 -4.69 3.73
C MET A 275 12.50 -3.29 3.44
N SER A 276 13.01 -2.30 4.15
CA SER A 276 12.79 -0.87 3.89
C SER A 276 14.13 -0.24 3.43
N CYS A 277 14.07 0.79 2.58
CA CYS A 277 15.24 1.42 1.98
C CYS A 277 15.12 2.95 1.95
N ILE A 278 16.15 3.65 2.41
CA ILE A 278 16.26 5.12 2.38
C ILE A 278 17.49 5.50 1.57
N ALA A 279 17.35 6.48 0.67
CA ALA A 279 18.48 7.07 -0.03
C ALA A 279 19.11 8.18 0.83
N LEU A 280 20.41 8.09 1.06
CA LEU A 280 21.23 9.21 1.52
C LEU A 280 21.85 9.87 0.29
N CYS A 281 21.43 11.11 0.05
CA CYS A 281 21.75 11.87 -1.15
C CYS A 281 22.74 12.98 -0.81
N GLU A 282 23.65 13.26 -1.74
CA GLU A 282 24.52 14.44 -1.76
C GLU A 282 23.88 15.50 -2.67
N LEU A 283 23.81 16.73 -2.18
CA LEU A 283 23.16 17.87 -2.81
C LEU A 283 24.17 18.98 -3.04
N VAL A 284 24.08 19.61 -4.21
CA VAL A 284 24.81 20.84 -4.51
C VAL A 284 24.06 22.02 -3.87
N ASN A 285 24.76 22.84 -3.09
CA ASN A 285 24.19 24.06 -2.52
C ASN A 285 23.99 25.12 -3.61
N HIS A 286 22.79 25.11 -4.20
CA HIS A 286 22.40 25.94 -5.34
C HIS A 286 21.05 26.63 -5.08
N ALA A 287 20.74 27.69 -5.85
CA ALA A 287 19.50 28.46 -5.71
C ALA A 287 18.21 27.63 -5.95
N ASP A 288 18.33 26.55 -6.74
CA ASP A 288 17.26 25.60 -7.05
C ASP A 288 17.01 24.56 -5.94
N VAL A 289 17.82 24.58 -4.88
CA VAL A 289 17.62 23.81 -3.65
C VAL A 289 17.04 24.74 -2.59
N LYS A 290 15.72 24.59 -2.38
CA LYS A 290 14.95 25.37 -1.43
C LYS A 290 14.97 24.70 -0.06
N THR A 291 15.08 25.49 1.00
CA THR A 291 15.18 25.02 2.39
C THR A 291 14.30 25.86 3.29
N GLY A 292 13.63 25.22 4.24
CA GLY A 292 12.81 25.93 5.22
C GLY A 292 13.63 26.68 6.27
N ASP A 293 14.85 26.24 6.52
CA ASP A 293 15.74 26.79 7.55
C ASP A 293 16.49 28.06 7.09
N SER A 294 16.25 28.56 5.86
CA SER A 294 16.90 29.77 5.37
C SER A 294 16.11 31.02 5.70
N GLU A 295 16.82 32.04 6.19
CA GLU A 295 16.29 33.39 6.38
C GLU A 295 15.99 34.08 5.05
N ASP A 296 16.62 33.66 3.95
CA ASP A 296 16.37 34.17 2.61
C ASP A 296 15.02 33.67 2.07
N SER A 297 14.10 34.62 1.86
CA SER A 297 12.79 34.38 1.28
C SER A 297 12.87 33.69 -0.11
N ALA A 298 13.89 33.98 -0.91
CA ALA A 298 14.07 33.39 -2.24
C ALA A 298 14.51 31.91 -2.20
N ARG A 299 15.11 31.49 -1.08
CA ARG A 299 15.50 30.09 -0.83
C ARG A 299 14.47 29.30 -0.04
N SER A 300 13.46 29.95 0.51
CA SER A 300 12.44 29.31 1.36
C SER A 300 11.05 29.26 0.72
N ILE A 301 10.83 30.00 -0.39
CA ILE A 301 9.58 30.04 -1.15
C ILE A 301 9.79 29.44 -2.56
N VAL A 302 8.77 28.77 -3.08
CA VAL A 302 8.72 28.15 -4.41
C VAL A 302 7.62 28.85 -5.21
N THR A 303 7.88 29.23 -6.46
CA THR A 303 6.96 30.03 -7.29
C THR A 303 5.59 29.38 -7.49
N ASP A 304 5.53 28.05 -7.44
CA ASP A 304 4.34 27.25 -7.72
C ASP A 304 3.72 26.64 -6.43
N SER A 305 4.09 27.13 -5.24
CA SER A 305 3.48 26.64 -3.99
C SER A 305 2.08 27.23 -3.79
N VAL A 306 1.15 26.38 -3.35
CA VAL A 306 -0.28 26.74 -3.23
C VAL A 306 -0.52 27.62 -2.00
N ASP A 307 0.31 27.53 -0.96
CA ASP A 307 0.03 28.24 0.30
C ASP A 307 1.21 28.38 1.29
N GLY A 308 2.49 28.21 0.91
CA GLY A 308 3.54 28.40 1.92
C GLY A 308 5.01 28.11 1.63
N ARG A 309 5.81 28.46 2.65
CA ARG A 309 7.26 28.27 2.80
C ARG A 309 7.59 26.78 2.98
N VAL A 310 8.73 26.33 2.44
CA VAL A 310 9.26 24.98 2.69
C VAL A 310 9.42 24.80 4.21
N PRO A 311 9.00 23.66 4.81
CA PRO A 311 9.11 23.47 6.25
C PRO A 311 10.56 23.33 6.72
N ASN A 312 10.82 23.68 7.99
CA ASN A 312 12.12 23.48 8.63
C ASN A 312 12.57 22.02 8.54
N LYS A 313 13.86 21.76 8.32
CA LYS A 313 14.45 20.44 8.08
C LYS A 313 14.05 19.75 6.76
N TYR A 314 13.37 20.44 5.85
CA TYR A 314 13.04 19.93 4.51
C TYR A 314 13.88 20.65 3.46
N TYR A 315 14.31 19.88 2.46
CA TYR A 315 14.90 20.39 1.23
C TYR A 315 13.99 20.04 0.06
N LEU A 316 13.71 21.03 -0.78
CA LEU A 316 13.01 20.84 -2.05
C LEU A 316 13.96 21.17 -3.19
N VAL A 317 14.25 20.16 -4.02
CA VAL A 317 15.15 20.31 -5.16
C VAL A 317 14.36 20.34 -6.45
N THR A 318 14.37 21.48 -7.12
CA THR A 318 13.60 21.69 -8.36
C THR A 318 14.33 21.16 -9.60
N ASN A 319 15.66 21.07 -9.55
CA ASN A 319 16.51 20.53 -10.61
C ASN A 319 17.16 19.21 -10.17
N SER A 320 16.76 18.10 -10.79
CA SER A 320 17.23 16.75 -10.43
C SER A 320 18.73 16.54 -10.63
N GLU A 321 19.39 17.33 -11.49
CA GLU A 321 20.84 17.24 -11.72
C GLU A 321 21.67 17.71 -10.52
N LEU A 322 21.05 18.31 -9.50
CA LEU A 322 21.71 18.78 -8.28
C LEU A 322 21.77 17.72 -7.17
N VAL A 323 21.14 16.56 -7.37
CA VAL A 323 21.04 15.50 -6.35
C VAL A 323 21.69 14.22 -6.85
N ARG A 324 22.59 13.66 -6.04
CA ARG A 324 23.21 12.36 -6.30
C ARG A 324 22.96 11.40 -5.16
N VAL A 325 22.43 10.21 -5.47
CA VAL A 325 22.30 9.14 -4.47
C VAL A 325 23.70 8.58 -4.19
N ARG A 326 24.15 8.63 -2.93
CA ARG A 326 25.48 8.14 -2.52
C ARG A 326 25.41 6.87 -1.69
N TYR A 327 24.38 6.72 -0.87
CA TYR A 327 24.20 5.52 -0.04
C TYR A 327 22.75 5.07 0.02
N LEU A 328 22.56 3.77 0.22
CA LEU A 328 21.28 3.13 0.51
C LEU A 328 21.33 2.60 1.94
N LEU A 329 20.43 3.08 2.78
CA LEU A 329 20.24 2.66 4.16
C LEU A 329 19.11 1.65 4.19
N VAL A 330 19.43 0.40 4.52
CA VAL A 330 18.50 -0.72 4.43
C VAL A 330 18.17 -1.23 5.84
N TYR A 331 16.88 -1.48 6.05
CA TYR A 331 16.30 -2.04 7.27
C TYR A 331 15.67 -3.39 6.93
N SER A 332 16.27 -4.48 7.38
CA SER A 332 15.77 -5.84 7.09
C SER A 332 15.61 -6.70 8.34
N GLN A 333 14.65 -7.62 8.37
CA GLN A 333 14.49 -8.61 9.46
C GLN A 333 15.24 -9.91 9.14
N GLN A 334 16.05 -10.41 10.07
CA GLN A 334 16.77 -11.66 9.93
C GLN A 334 15.89 -12.84 10.39
N VAL A 335 15.64 -13.83 9.52
CA VAL A 335 14.79 -15.01 9.85
C VAL A 335 15.62 -16.08 10.57
N GLN A 336 15.23 -16.49 11.79
CA GLN A 336 15.70 -17.71 12.46
C GLN A 336 14.75 -18.88 12.15
N ALA A 337 15.29 -20.04 11.75
CA ALA A 337 14.52 -21.20 11.28
C ALA A 337 14.01 -22.10 12.43
N THR A 338 12.74 -22.56 12.38
CA THR A 338 12.22 -23.63 13.25
C THR A 338 11.28 -24.60 12.49
N ARG A 339 11.40 -25.91 12.76
CA ARG A 339 10.82 -27.07 12.04
C ARG A 339 9.35 -27.37 12.43
N CYS A 340 8.56 -27.98 11.53
CA CYS A 340 7.19 -28.50 11.84
C CYS A 340 6.86 -29.84 11.12
N THR A 341 6.09 -30.70 11.79
CA THR A 341 5.67 -32.07 11.43
C THR A 341 4.29 -32.15 10.74
N GLN A 342 4.03 -33.26 10.01
CA GLN A 342 2.96 -33.44 9.01
C GLN A 342 1.65 -34.06 9.53
N SER A 343 0.49 -33.66 8.96
CA SER A 343 -0.73 -34.49 8.81
C SER A 343 -1.48 -34.14 7.50
N LYS A 344 -2.20 -35.11 6.90
CA LYS A 344 -2.73 -35.09 5.51
C LYS A 344 -4.26 -34.89 5.44
N GLY A 345 -4.72 -34.15 4.44
CA GLY A 345 -6.14 -33.90 4.09
C GLY A 345 -6.33 -32.59 3.32
N ILE A 346 -7.54 -32.36 2.76
CA ILE A 346 -8.01 -31.34 1.77
C ILE A 346 -7.51 -29.88 1.92
N LEU A 347 -6.86 -29.59 3.06
CA LEU A 347 -6.00 -28.43 3.30
C LEU A 347 -4.85 -28.26 2.29
N THR A 348 -4.50 -29.28 1.50
CA THR A 348 -3.33 -29.25 0.60
C THR A 348 -3.52 -28.35 -0.62
N TRP A 349 -4.75 -28.17 -1.11
CA TRP A 349 -5.07 -27.24 -2.20
C TRP A 349 -5.03 -25.78 -1.72
N PHE A 350 -5.56 -25.50 -0.52
CA PHE A 350 -5.52 -24.18 0.11
C PHE A 350 -4.14 -23.81 0.72
N LYS A 351 -3.29 -24.80 1.01
CA LYS A 351 -1.90 -24.55 1.45
C LYS A 351 -0.94 -24.31 0.27
N GLN A 352 -1.22 -24.82 -0.93
CA GLN A 352 -0.38 -24.59 -2.12
C GLN A 352 -0.56 -23.19 -2.72
N HIS A 353 -1.70 -22.53 -2.49
CA HIS A 353 -1.84 -21.09 -2.72
C HIS A 353 -1.90 -20.38 -1.37
N LYS A 354 -0.71 -19.97 -0.85
CA LYS A 354 -0.50 -19.27 0.42
C LYS A 354 -1.74 -18.45 0.83
N LEU A 355 -2.60 -19.01 1.68
CA LEU A 355 -3.71 -18.28 2.29
C LEU A 355 -3.93 -18.79 3.73
N LEU A 356 -2.86 -18.86 4.53
CA LEU A 356 -2.87 -18.89 6.00
C LEU A 356 -1.43 -19.06 6.54
N THR A 357 -0.71 -17.95 6.66
CA THR A 357 0.38 -17.79 7.64
C THR A 357 0.72 -16.31 7.75
N PHE A 358 0.55 -15.78 8.96
CA PHE A 358 1.02 -14.52 9.59
C PHE A 358 -0.07 -14.16 10.64
N THR A 359 0.16 -14.01 11.94
CA THR A 359 1.36 -14.12 12.79
C THR A 359 0.86 -14.14 14.24
N MET A 360 1.36 -15.06 15.06
CA MET A 360 1.63 -14.73 16.47
C MET A 360 2.89 -13.88 16.45
N VAL A 361 2.82 -12.63 16.91
CA VAL A 361 3.96 -11.93 17.50
C VAL A 361 3.46 -11.23 18.74
N ASN A 362 3.93 -11.74 19.87
CA ASN A 362 3.95 -11.09 21.17
C ASN A 362 4.65 -9.73 21.06
N GLN A 363 3.97 -8.68 21.46
CA GLN A 363 4.63 -7.48 21.99
C GLN A 363 4.39 -7.46 23.49
N GLU A 364 5.13 -8.28 24.25
CA GLU A 364 5.37 -8.05 25.68
C GLU A 364 6.78 -8.54 26.01
N ASN A 365 7.70 -7.59 26.20
CA ASN A 365 8.70 -7.56 27.28
C ASN A 365 9.84 -6.60 26.94
N VAL A 366 9.65 -5.31 27.23
CA VAL A 366 10.66 -4.50 27.93
C VAL A 366 9.89 -3.57 28.87
N LYS A 367 9.73 -3.99 30.13
CA LYS A 367 9.31 -3.10 31.21
C LYS A 367 10.54 -2.37 31.76
N ASN A 368 10.35 -1.07 31.96
CA ASN A 368 10.91 -0.20 32.99
C ASN A 368 12.43 0.10 32.98
N ALA A 369 12.75 1.34 32.63
CA ALA A 369 13.53 2.21 33.51
C ALA A 369 12.89 3.62 33.49
N LYS A 370 12.49 4.10 34.68
CA LYS A 370 12.03 5.47 34.90
C LYS A 370 13.22 6.42 34.84
N SER A 371 13.07 7.55 34.16
CA SER A 371 13.48 8.84 34.71
C SER A 371 12.64 9.96 34.10
N SER A 372 12.22 10.84 34.99
CA SER A 372 11.31 11.97 34.84
C SER A 372 12.04 13.21 34.34
N THR A 373 11.57 13.88 33.29
CA THR A 373 11.63 15.36 33.18
C THR A 373 10.63 15.92 32.14
N THR A 374 9.60 16.58 32.66
CA THR A 374 9.02 17.89 32.30
C THR A 374 9.04 18.41 30.84
N THR A 375 7.84 18.46 30.27
CA THR A 375 7.25 19.42 29.30
C THR A 375 8.14 20.27 28.37
N LEU A 376 7.87 20.19 27.06
CA LEU A 376 7.50 21.36 26.26
C LEU A 376 6.71 20.93 25.00
N ALA A 377 5.53 21.50 24.87
CA ALA A 377 4.60 21.28 23.77
C ALA A 377 5.02 22.08 22.53
N GLY A 378 5.10 21.41 21.38
CA GLY A 378 5.28 22.03 20.07
C GLY A 378 4.47 21.28 19.03
N LYS A 379 3.29 21.82 18.69
CA LYS A 379 2.41 21.35 17.62
C LYS A 379 3.13 21.47 16.28
N THR A 380 3.41 20.36 15.59
CA THR A 380 3.73 20.36 14.15
C THR A 380 2.53 19.82 13.37
N LYS A 381 1.92 20.72 12.57
CA LYS A 381 0.88 20.41 11.59
C LYS A 381 1.48 19.61 10.42
N ARG A 382 0.68 18.66 9.90
CA ARG A 382 0.76 17.88 8.63
C ARG A 382 2.04 17.98 7.78
N ALA A 383 2.62 16.81 7.50
CA ALA A 383 3.89 16.62 6.79
C ALA A 383 3.83 16.86 5.27
N ALA A 384 5.00 17.25 4.74
CA ALA A 384 5.23 17.83 3.42
C ALA A 384 5.91 16.91 2.38
N LEU A 385 6.30 15.68 2.75
CA LEU A 385 7.07 14.76 1.89
C LEU A 385 6.18 13.72 1.17
N GLY A 386 4.88 14.00 1.02
CA GLY A 386 3.97 13.09 0.35
C GLY A 386 4.16 13.08 -1.17
N GLU A 387 4.93 12.13 -1.71
CA GLU A 387 4.59 11.63 -3.03
C GLU A 387 3.32 10.77 -2.95
N ILE A 388 2.38 11.06 -3.85
CA ILE A 388 1.12 10.34 -4.00
C ILE A 388 1.43 8.94 -4.54
N GLY A 389 1.59 7.99 -3.62
CA GLY A 389 1.62 6.56 -3.90
C GLY A 389 0.72 5.85 -2.91
N ASN A 390 -0.41 5.33 -3.39
CA ASN A 390 -1.33 4.48 -2.64
C ASN A 390 -0.53 3.43 -1.86
N LYS A 391 -0.54 3.51 -0.53
CA LYS A 391 -0.01 2.44 0.32
C LYS A 391 -0.87 1.20 0.07
N VAL A 392 -0.38 0.28 -0.76
CA VAL A 392 -0.94 -1.07 -0.97
C VAL A 392 0.16 -2.12 -0.91
N ASN A 393 -0.10 -3.16 -0.13
CA ASN A 393 0.68 -4.38 0.01
C ASN A 393 1.00 -5.02 -1.35
N THR A 394 2.28 -5.29 -1.57
CA THR A 394 2.79 -6.23 -2.57
C THR A 394 2.19 -7.62 -2.35
N LEU A 395 1.63 -8.23 -3.41
CA LEU A 395 1.30 -9.65 -3.39
C LEU A 395 2.59 -10.49 -3.40
N ARG A 396 2.50 -11.54 -2.59
CA ARG A 396 3.50 -12.54 -2.16
C ARG A 396 4.46 -13.04 -3.23
N GLY A 397 5.73 -13.13 -2.83
CA GLY A 397 6.65 -14.18 -3.28
C GLY A 397 6.17 -15.57 -2.84
N ILE A 398 6.34 -16.55 -3.72
CA ILE A 398 6.11 -17.98 -3.44
C ILE A 398 7.45 -18.63 -3.03
N GLU A 399 7.35 -19.60 -2.11
CA GLU A 399 8.40 -20.23 -1.30
C GLU A 399 8.99 -21.51 -1.97
N PRO A 400 10.07 -22.10 -1.42
CA PRO A 400 11.06 -22.94 -2.12
C PRO A 400 10.58 -24.36 -2.43
N VAL A 401 11.06 -24.90 -3.55
CA VAL A 401 10.92 -26.32 -3.89
C VAL A 401 12.04 -27.11 -3.21
N ASP A 402 11.67 -28.03 -2.32
CA ASP A 402 12.55 -29.14 -1.92
C ASP A 402 12.54 -30.18 -3.05
N ARG A 403 13.67 -30.30 -3.78
CA ARG A 403 13.88 -31.30 -4.82
C ARG A 403 14.96 -32.28 -4.41
N THR A 404 14.62 -33.17 -3.50
CA THR A 404 15.24 -34.50 -3.39
C THR A 404 14.26 -35.56 -3.85
N SER A 405 14.00 -35.62 -5.16
CA SER A 405 13.54 -36.83 -5.88
C SER A 405 13.27 -36.51 -7.36
N LEU A 406 14.28 -36.75 -8.19
CA LEU A 406 14.09 -36.98 -9.62
C LEU A 406 13.93 -38.49 -9.85
N LEU A 407 13.29 -38.83 -10.98
CA LEU A 407 13.17 -40.13 -11.66
C LEU A 407 11.81 -40.83 -11.49
N GLN A 408 10.92 -40.71 -12.49
CA GLN A 408 10.52 -41.81 -13.40
C GLN A 408 9.40 -41.40 -14.40
N LYS A 409 9.79 -41.42 -15.69
CA LYS A 409 9.14 -41.90 -16.94
C LYS A 409 7.63 -41.75 -17.27
N ASP A 410 7.48 -41.24 -18.50
CA ASP A 410 6.63 -41.60 -19.65
C ASP A 410 5.27 -40.91 -19.92
N PRO A 411 4.99 -40.50 -21.19
CA PRO A 411 3.85 -39.65 -21.54
C PRO A 411 2.67 -40.44 -22.12
N LYS A 412 1.43 -40.02 -21.80
CA LYS A 412 0.24 -40.45 -22.55
C LYS A 412 -0.57 -39.25 -23.07
N LYS A 413 -0.82 -39.32 -24.39
CA LYS A 413 -1.65 -38.46 -25.23
C LYS A 413 -3.06 -38.27 -24.67
N ILE A 414 -3.61 -37.06 -24.82
CA ILE A 414 -5.06 -36.82 -24.81
C ILE A 414 -5.44 -35.95 -26.01
N VAL A 415 -6.51 -36.38 -26.66
CA VAL A 415 -7.09 -35.97 -27.95
C VAL A 415 -8.07 -34.82 -27.75
N VAL A 416 -8.05 -33.83 -28.64
CA VAL A 416 -9.05 -32.74 -28.71
C VAL A 416 -10.07 -33.07 -29.79
N PRO A 417 -11.40 -33.04 -29.53
CA PRO A 417 -12.40 -33.00 -30.59
C PRO A 417 -12.70 -31.56 -31.01
N LYS A 418 -12.63 -31.34 -32.33
CA LYS A 418 -13.09 -30.14 -33.04
C LYS A 418 -14.62 -30.06 -33.00
N GLN A 419 -15.18 -28.86 -32.87
CA GLN A 419 -16.54 -28.57 -33.34
C GLN A 419 -16.56 -27.35 -34.26
N ALA A 420 -17.46 -27.44 -35.22
CA ALA A 420 -17.42 -26.81 -36.52
C ALA A 420 -18.05 -25.41 -36.57
N VAL A 421 -17.49 -24.58 -37.46
CA VAL A 421 -17.95 -23.26 -37.86
C VAL A 421 -18.86 -23.39 -39.09
N LYS A 422 -19.96 -22.61 -39.15
CA LYS A 422 -20.62 -22.05 -40.35
C LYS A 422 -21.85 -21.20 -39.95
N PRO A 423 -22.34 -20.26 -40.78
CA PRO A 423 -21.66 -19.09 -41.34
C PRO A 423 -22.45 -17.77 -41.10
N GLN A 424 -21.78 -16.65 -41.37
CA GLN A 424 -22.31 -15.27 -41.33
C GLN A 424 -23.36 -14.98 -42.41
N GLU A 425 -24.40 -14.21 -42.07
CA GLU A 425 -25.13 -13.34 -42.99
C GLU A 425 -24.84 -11.86 -42.66
N LYS A 426 -24.77 -11.05 -43.72
CA LYS A 426 -24.35 -9.64 -43.76
C LYS A 426 -25.51 -8.82 -44.39
N PRO A 427 -25.43 -7.47 -44.43
CA PRO A 427 -26.34 -6.57 -43.73
C PRO A 427 -27.34 -5.85 -44.67
N THR A 428 -28.40 -5.27 -44.09
CA THR A 428 -29.23 -4.27 -44.78
C THR A 428 -29.12 -2.90 -44.11
N GLU A 429 -28.91 -1.88 -44.95
CA GLU A 429 -28.53 -0.51 -44.63
C GLU A 429 -29.75 0.45 -44.63
N LYS A 430 -29.83 1.26 -43.55
CA LYS A 430 -30.34 2.65 -43.33
C LYS A 430 -31.58 3.21 -44.06
N VAL A 431 -32.37 4.00 -43.32
CA VAL A 431 -32.77 5.41 -43.62
C VAL A 431 -33.00 6.17 -42.28
N PRO A 432 -32.72 7.50 -42.17
CA PRO A 432 -32.46 8.20 -40.92
C PRO A 432 -33.70 8.91 -40.34
N VAL A 433 -33.75 9.11 -39.03
CA VAL A 433 -34.74 10.00 -38.39
C VAL A 433 -34.06 11.07 -37.55
N GLN A 434 -34.59 12.27 -37.73
CA GLN A 434 -34.07 13.59 -37.44
C GLN A 434 -33.83 13.87 -35.95
N VAL A 435 -32.79 14.67 -35.72
CA VAL A 435 -32.51 15.36 -34.46
C VAL A 435 -33.60 16.41 -34.23
N VAL A 436 -34.39 16.26 -33.16
CA VAL A 436 -35.27 17.33 -32.65
C VAL A 436 -34.88 17.62 -31.21
N LYS A 437 -34.46 18.88 -30.97
CA LYS A 437 -34.15 19.45 -29.66
C LYS A 437 -35.39 19.38 -28.74
N PRO A 438 -35.26 19.01 -27.46
CA PRO A 438 -36.34 19.21 -26.50
C PRO A 438 -36.37 20.69 -26.05
N LEU A 439 -37.48 21.35 -26.39
CA LEU A 439 -37.89 22.65 -25.86
C LEU A 439 -38.29 22.52 -24.38
N LEU A 440 -37.73 23.39 -23.55
CA LEU A 440 -38.28 23.73 -22.24
C LEU A 440 -39.72 24.24 -22.40
N LYS A 441 -40.67 23.63 -21.69
CA LYS A 441 -41.93 24.28 -21.33
C LYS A 441 -42.41 23.80 -19.96
N ALA A 442 -42.45 24.76 -19.04
CA ALA A 442 -43.20 24.70 -17.79
C ALA A 442 -44.71 24.71 -18.08
N ALA A 443 -45.47 23.92 -17.32
CA ALA A 443 -46.81 24.25 -16.82
C ALA A 443 -47.33 23.09 -15.97
N ALA A 444 -47.54 23.34 -14.67
CA ALA A 444 -48.33 22.50 -13.79
C ALA A 444 -49.83 22.76 -14.01
N PRO A 445 -50.72 21.76 -13.85
CA PRO A 445 -52.13 22.01 -13.64
C PRO A 445 -52.41 22.28 -12.16
N SER A 446 -52.94 23.46 -11.89
CA SER A 446 -53.52 23.90 -10.64
C SER A 446 -54.92 23.32 -10.45
N VAL A 447 -55.16 22.66 -9.30
CA VAL A 447 -56.51 22.53 -8.73
C VAL A 447 -56.40 22.92 -7.26
N ASN A 448 -57.06 24.03 -6.94
CA ASN A 448 -57.19 24.59 -5.59
C ASN A 448 -58.16 23.75 -4.76
N HIS A 449 -57.72 23.23 -3.63
CA HIS A 449 -58.58 23.13 -2.45
C HIS A 449 -57.90 23.88 -1.31
N ALA A 450 -58.52 25.00 -0.94
CA ALA A 450 -58.17 25.78 0.23
C ALA A 450 -58.36 24.91 1.48
N VAL A 451 -57.24 24.58 2.14
CA VAL A 451 -57.24 24.13 3.53
C VAL A 451 -56.76 25.32 4.35
N LEU A 452 -57.68 25.85 5.16
CA LEU A 452 -57.39 26.80 6.23
C LEU A 452 -56.18 26.32 7.03
N GLN A 453 -55.06 27.05 6.93
CA GLN A 453 -53.95 26.89 7.87
C GLN A 453 -54.41 27.43 9.22
N LEU A 454 -54.88 26.52 10.08
CA LEU A 454 -54.80 26.75 11.52
C LEU A 454 -53.31 26.84 11.88
N PRO A 455 -52.87 27.88 12.62
CA PRO A 455 -51.53 27.87 13.17
C PRO A 455 -51.41 26.62 14.05
N LYS A 456 -50.44 25.75 13.75
CA LYS A 456 -50.05 24.71 14.69
C LYS A 456 -49.50 25.45 15.90
N LYS A 457 -50.37 25.67 16.88
CA LYS A 457 -49.99 25.93 18.25
C LYS A 457 -49.14 24.73 18.64
N GLU A 458 -47.85 24.95 18.86
CA GLU A 458 -47.00 23.99 19.54
C GLU A 458 -47.74 23.63 20.83
N ILE A 459 -48.27 22.41 20.87
CA ILE A 459 -48.64 21.81 22.15
C ILE A 459 -47.30 21.39 22.71
N GLU A 460 -46.61 22.34 23.33
CA GLU A 460 -45.57 22.06 24.31
C GLU A 460 -46.25 21.22 25.38
N SER A 461 -46.14 19.91 25.23
CA SER A 461 -46.40 18.98 26.32
C SER A 461 -45.51 19.44 27.47
N PHE A 462 -46.11 19.86 28.58
CA PHE A 462 -45.45 20.26 29.83
C PHE A 462 -44.42 19.25 30.38
N SER A 463 -44.27 18.09 29.73
CA SER A 463 -43.29 17.04 30.03
C SER A 463 -41.98 17.15 29.24
N SER A 464 -41.88 17.90 28.13
CA SER A 464 -40.63 18.02 27.35
C SER A 464 -39.59 18.92 28.03
N ASP A 465 -40.03 19.90 28.82
CA ASP A 465 -39.14 20.83 29.53
C ASP A 465 -38.47 20.20 30.76
N LEU A 466 -38.92 19.01 31.18
CA LEU A 466 -38.40 18.30 32.36
C LEU A 466 -37.28 17.30 32.03
N LEU A 467 -36.94 17.08 30.75
CA LEU A 467 -35.85 16.21 30.33
C LEU A 467 -34.78 17.05 29.64
N ALA A 468 -33.73 17.40 30.37
CA ALA A 468 -32.58 18.11 29.81
C ALA A 468 -31.93 17.28 28.69
N ILE A 469 -32.29 17.55 27.43
CA ILE A 469 -31.62 17.00 26.25
C ILE A 469 -30.33 17.80 26.08
N GLU A 470 -29.20 17.11 26.22
CA GLU A 470 -27.88 17.69 26.04
C GLU A 470 -27.66 18.08 24.56
N ASP A 471 -27.23 19.32 24.31
CA ASP A 471 -26.77 19.73 22.97
C ASP A 471 -25.43 19.06 22.68
N ILE A 472 -25.46 18.02 21.85
CA ILE A 472 -24.25 17.26 21.52
C ILE A 472 -23.31 18.06 20.62
N ASP A 473 -23.76 19.13 19.97
CA ASP A 473 -23.01 19.89 18.95
C ASP A 473 -22.38 21.20 19.51
N GLU A 474 -22.58 21.49 20.80
CA GLU A 474 -22.09 22.69 21.51
C GLU A 474 -20.58 22.92 21.32
N ASP A 475 -19.76 21.89 21.59
CA ASP A 475 -18.29 21.96 21.54
C ASP A 475 -17.72 22.03 20.10
N ASP A 476 -18.55 21.81 19.07
CA ASP A 476 -18.10 21.77 17.68
C ASP A 476 -18.17 23.13 16.98
N LYS A 477 -18.77 24.14 17.63
CA LYS A 477 -19.03 25.49 17.05
C LYS A 477 -17.76 26.18 16.53
N GLU A 478 -16.61 25.94 17.15
CA GLU A 478 -15.33 26.55 16.74
C GLU A 478 -14.63 25.81 15.58
N ASN A 479 -15.11 24.61 15.20
CA ASN A 479 -14.50 23.81 14.16
C ASN A 479 -15.30 23.89 12.84
N PRO A 480 -14.85 24.69 11.85
CA PRO A 480 -15.57 24.85 10.59
C PRO A 480 -15.68 23.55 9.78
N CYS A 481 -14.83 22.54 10.05
CA CYS A 481 -14.90 21.24 9.38
C CYS A 481 -16.02 20.33 9.91
N LEU A 482 -16.55 20.59 11.11
CA LEU A 482 -17.65 19.82 11.70
C LEU A 482 -19.02 20.39 11.34
N VAL A 483 -19.04 21.65 10.90
CA VAL A 483 -20.21 22.31 10.32
C VAL A 483 -21.44 22.23 11.23
N SER A 484 -21.24 22.39 12.55
CA SER A 484 -22.25 22.10 13.59
C SER A 484 -23.57 22.85 13.42
N MET A 485 -23.52 24.07 12.87
CA MET A 485 -24.71 24.86 12.55
C MET A 485 -25.67 24.18 11.57
N TYR A 486 -25.17 23.30 10.69
CA TYR A 486 -25.99 22.56 9.72
C TYR A 486 -26.29 21.13 10.15
N SER A 487 -25.79 20.69 11.31
CA SER A 487 -25.90 19.30 11.75
C SER A 487 -27.35 18.81 11.71
N ASN A 488 -28.28 19.56 12.33
CA ASN A 488 -29.67 19.12 12.41
C ASN A 488 -30.31 19.00 11.02
N GLU A 489 -30.12 19.98 10.12
CA GLU A 489 -30.69 19.92 8.77
C GLU A 489 -30.04 18.81 7.92
N ILE A 490 -28.75 18.57 8.08
CA ILE A 490 -28.05 17.46 7.40
C ILE A 490 -28.69 16.13 7.80
N TYR A 491 -28.88 15.85 9.09
CA TYR A 491 -29.43 14.55 9.51
C TYR A 491 -30.92 14.42 9.21
N GLU A 492 -31.69 15.50 9.21
CA GLU A 492 -33.06 15.51 8.70
C GLU A 492 -33.10 15.17 7.20
N TYR A 493 -32.23 15.80 6.41
CA TYR A 493 -32.07 15.49 4.99
C TYR A 493 -31.67 14.02 4.76
N LEU A 494 -30.68 13.51 5.48
CA LEU A 494 -30.25 12.11 5.34
C LEU A 494 -31.41 11.13 5.63
N ARG A 495 -32.28 11.40 6.62
CA ARG A 495 -33.48 10.57 6.88
C ARG A 495 -34.51 10.62 5.75
N LYS A 496 -34.69 11.79 5.15
CA LYS A 496 -35.54 11.92 3.96
C LYS A 496 -34.98 11.10 2.79
N VAL A 497 -33.66 11.13 2.60
CA VAL A 497 -32.98 10.43 1.49
C VAL A 497 -32.94 8.91 1.69
N GLU A 498 -32.76 8.39 2.91
CA GLU A 498 -32.84 6.93 3.13
C GLU A 498 -34.21 6.36 2.77
N SER A 499 -35.27 7.14 3.00
CA SER A 499 -36.65 6.75 2.66
C SER A 499 -36.92 6.81 1.15
N MET A 500 -36.19 7.66 0.42
CA MET A 500 -36.29 7.79 -1.04
C MET A 500 -35.63 6.62 -1.79
N TYR A 501 -34.61 6.01 -1.20
CA TYR A 501 -33.85 4.92 -1.81
C TYR A 501 -33.88 3.63 -0.96
N PRO A 502 -35.05 3.01 -0.76
CA PRO A 502 -35.20 1.81 0.05
C PRO A 502 -34.70 0.55 -0.68
N VAL A 503 -34.34 -0.45 0.12
CA VAL A 503 -34.12 -1.84 -0.34
C VAL A 503 -35.25 -2.68 0.23
N ASN A 504 -36.00 -3.36 -0.63
CA ASN A 504 -37.16 -4.15 -0.26
C ASN A 504 -36.73 -5.48 0.37
N LYS A 505 -37.43 -5.88 1.43
CA LYS A 505 -37.25 -7.21 2.03
C LYS A 505 -37.55 -8.29 0.99
N GLY A 506 -36.60 -9.20 0.78
CA GLY A 506 -36.77 -10.31 -0.16
C GLY A 506 -36.69 -9.93 -1.64
N TYR A 507 -36.05 -8.81 -2.02
CA TYR A 507 -35.94 -8.36 -3.42
C TYR A 507 -35.34 -9.40 -4.40
N LEU A 508 -34.57 -10.39 -3.92
CA LEU A 508 -34.00 -11.48 -4.72
C LEU A 508 -34.95 -12.67 -4.91
N SER A 509 -36.12 -12.66 -4.27
CA SER A 509 -37.10 -13.75 -4.41
C SER A 509 -37.53 -13.91 -5.87
N GLY A 510 -37.42 -15.12 -6.42
CA GLY A 510 -37.74 -15.42 -7.81
C GLY A 510 -36.71 -14.97 -8.85
N GLN A 511 -35.51 -14.55 -8.43
CA GLN A 511 -34.38 -14.27 -9.34
C GLN A 511 -33.41 -15.46 -9.39
N GLU A 512 -32.57 -15.54 -10.43
CA GLU A 512 -31.49 -16.53 -10.51
C GLU A 512 -30.41 -16.29 -9.43
N VAL A 513 -30.13 -15.01 -9.13
CA VAL A 513 -29.23 -14.62 -8.07
C VAL A 513 -29.86 -14.90 -6.71
N THR A 514 -29.28 -15.84 -5.97
CA THR A 514 -29.76 -16.21 -4.63
C THR A 514 -29.13 -15.34 -3.53
N PRO A 515 -29.79 -15.20 -2.36
CA PRO A 515 -29.20 -14.55 -1.17
C PRO A 515 -27.81 -15.07 -0.81
N LYS A 516 -27.61 -16.39 -0.93
CA LYS A 516 -26.33 -17.04 -0.67
C LYS A 516 -25.23 -16.56 -1.64
N MET A 517 -25.55 -16.38 -2.92
CA MET A 517 -24.61 -15.88 -3.94
C MET A 517 -24.24 -14.43 -3.66
N ARG A 518 -25.21 -13.58 -3.28
CA ARG A 518 -24.95 -12.21 -2.84
C ARG A 518 -23.97 -12.19 -1.66
N SER A 519 -24.21 -12.99 -0.61
CA SER A 519 -23.30 -13.04 0.55
C SER A 519 -21.89 -13.51 0.18
N VAL A 520 -21.74 -14.45 -0.77
CA VAL A 520 -20.41 -14.84 -1.30
C VAL A 520 -19.74 -13.66 -1.99
N LEU A 521 -20.47 -12.92 -2.84
CA LEU A 521 -19.95 -11.76 -3.53
C LEU A 521 -19.49 -10.68 -2.55
N ILE A 522 -20.34 -10.32 -1.57
CA ILE A 522 -20.01 -9.26 -0.61
C ILE A 522 -18.83 -9.65 0.29
N ASP A 523 -18.76 -10.91 0.76
CA ASP A 523 -17.61 -11.38 1.54
C ASP A 523 -16.30 -11.24 0.75
N TRP A 524 -16.30 -11.61 -0.54
CA TRP A 524 -15.15 -11.39 -1.42
C TRP A 524 -14.86 -9.90 -1.66
N LEU A 525 -15.87 -9.07 -1.88
CA LEU A 525 -15.69 -7.61 -2.05
C LEU A 525 -15.12 -6.94 -0.79
N VAL A 526 -15.36 -7.48 0.41
CA VAL A 526 -14.67 -7.02 1.63
C VAL A 526 -13.17 -7.27 1.55
N GLU A 527 -12.74 -8.40 0.98
CA GLU A 527 -11.31 -8.68 0.76
C GLU A 527 -10.71 -7.76 -0.31
N VAL A 528 -11.44 -7.52 -1.42
CA VAL A 528 -11.03 -6.56 -2.46
C VAL A 528 -10.92 -5.14 -1.89
N HIS A 529 -11.90 -4.72 -1.08
CA HIS A 529 -11.89 -3.45 -0.35
C HIS A 529 -10.61 -3.30 0.48
N GLN A 530 -10.23 -4.35 1.22
CA GLN A 530 -9.00 -4.35 2.00
C GLN A 530 -7.74 -4.31 1.13
N GLN A 531 -7.75 -4.96 -0.03
CA GLN A 531 -6.62 -5.00 -0.96
C GLN A 531 -6.40 -3.65 -1.64
N PHE A 532 -7.46 -2.93 -2.02
CA PHE A 532 -7.35 -1.59 -2.59
C PHE A 532 -7.20 -0.49 -1.54
N HIS A 533 -7.35 -0.82 -0.25
CA HIS A 533 -7.31 0.12 0.87
C HIS A 533 -8.27 1.30 0.74
N LEU A 534 -9.48 1.00 0.25
CA LEU A 534 -10.54 1.98 0.05
C LEU A 534 -11.11 2.45 1.40
N LEU A 535 -11.74 3.63 1.38
CA LEU A 535 -12.54 4.15 2.49
C LEU A 535 -13.66 3.17 2.85
N GLN A 536 -14.11 3.24 4.10
CA GLN A 536 -15.17 2.34 4.54
C GLN A 536 -16.49 2.71 3.86
N GLU A 537 -16.72 4.01 3.67
CA GLU A 537 -17.80 4.60 2.89
C GLU A 537 -17.94 3.95 1.51
N THR A 538 -16.83 3.79 0.80
CA THR A 538 -16.78 3.14 -0.52
C THR A 538 -17.35 1.72 -0.50
N LEU A 539 -17.05 0.93 0.54
CA LEU A 539 -17.63 -0.41 0.69
C LEU A 539 -19.14 -0.37 0.94
N TYR A 540 -19.61 0.50 1.84
CA TYR A 540 -21.05 0.63 2.11
C TYR A 540 -21.81 1.10 0.87
N LEU A 541 -21.26 2.08 0.13
CA LEU A 541 -21.83 2.56 -1.11
C LEU A 541 -21.84 1.46 -2.19
N THR A 542 -20.77 0.68 -2.31
CA THR A 542 -20.70 -0.48 -3.21
C THR A 542 -21.88 -1.43 -2.97
N VAL A 543 -22.11 -1.83 -1.72
CA VAL A 543 -23.20 -2.75 -1.38
C VAL A 543 -24.57 -2.11 -1.63
N ALA A 544 -24.74 -0.82 -1.32
CA ALA A 544 -25.97 -0.08 -1.60
C ALA A 544 -26.29 -0.01 -3.11
N ILE A 545 -25.27 0.15 -3.95
CA ILE A 545 -25.41 0.12 -5.41
C ILE A 545 -25.84 -1.28 -5.87
N ILE A 546 -25.15 -2.32 -5.41
CA ILE A 546 -25.45 -3.71 -5.77
C ILE A 546 -26.90 -4.07 -5.42
N ASP A 547 -27.34 -3.78 -4.20
CA ASP A 547 -28.68 -4.13 -3.73
C ASP A 547 -29.78 -3.42 -4.53
N ARG A 548 -29.64 -2.10 -4.74
CA ARG A 548 -30.62 -1.33 -5.51
C ARG A 548 -30.63 -1.71 -6.99
N PHE A 549 -29.46 -2.02 -7.55
CA PHE A 549 -29.34 -2.47 -8.92
C PHE A 549 -30.02 -3.83 -9.12
N LEU A 550 -29.71 -4.83 -8.29
CA LEU A 550 -30.32 -6.17 -8.38
C LEU A 550 -31.82 -6.16 -8.06
N GLN A 551 -32.30 -5.22 -7.24
CA GLN A 551 -33.73 -5.01 -7.03
C GLN A 551 -34.45 -4.55 -8.30
N SER A 552 -33.83 -3.65 -9.06
CA SER A 552 -34.43 -3.00 -10.24
C SER A 552 -34.19 -3.81 -11.52
N PHE A 553 -33.01 -4.39 -11.67
CA PHE A 553 -32.55 -5.14 -12.83
C PHE A 553 -32.50 -6.65 -12.53
N ARG A 554 -33.65 -7.32 -12.65
CA ARG A 554 -33.88 -8.69 -12.19
C ARG A 554 -33.33 -9.81 -13.10
N THR A 555 -32.64 -9.46 -14.19
CA THR A 555 -32.21 -10.38 -15.26
C THR A 555 -30.70 -10.72 -15.21
N ILE A 556 -30.02 -10.45 -14.09
CA ILE A 556 -28.63 -10.86 -13.89
C ILE A 556 -28.57 -12.36 -13.62
N ASP A 557 -27.70 -13.05 -14.37
CA ASP A 557 -27.39 -14.45 -14.17
C ASP A 557 -26.20 -14.62 -13.22
N ARG A 558 -25.97 -15.85 -12.76
CA ARG A 558 -24.86 -16.13 -11.84
C ARG A 558 -23.49 -15.72 -12.38
N LYS A 559 -23.26 -15.84 -13.69
CA LYS A 559 -21.95 -15.57 -14.31
C LYS A 559 -21.62 -14.08 -14.32
N ARG A 560 -22.60 -13.19 -14.48
CA ARG A 560 -22.39 -11.73 -14.49
C ARG A 560 -22.45 -11.09 -13.10
N LEU A 561 -22.78 -11.84 -12.05
CA LEU A 561 -22.90 -11.30 -10.70
C LEU A 561 -21.58 -10.70 -10.16
N GLN A 562 -20.44 -11.33 -10.44
CA GLN A 562 -19.15 -10.78 -10.02
C GLN A 562 -18.80 -9.50 -10.81
N LEU A 563 -19.13 -9.46 -12.12
CA LEU A 563 -19.00 -8.25 -12.94
C LEU A 563 -19.78 -7.08 -12.33
N VAL A 564 -21.05 -7.30 -11.95
CA VAL A 564 -21.85 -6.29 -11.23
C VAL A 564 -21.15 -5.82 -9.96
N GLY A 565 -20.60 -6.74 -9.17
CA GLY A 565 -19.91 -6.41 -7.92
C GLY A 565 -18.69 -5.52 -8.10
N VAL A 566 -17.79 -5.87 -9.04
CA VAL A 566 -16.59 -5.06 -9.30
C VAL A 566 -16.92 -3.72 -9.95
N THR A 567 -17.90 -3.69 -10.84
CA THR A 567 -18.34 -2.44 -11.47
C THR A 567 -19.02 -1.52 -10.45
N ALA A 568 -19.84 -2.05 -9.53
CA ALA A 568 -20.42 -1.25 -8.45
C ALA A 568 -19.35 -0.65 -7.54
N MET A 569 -18.29 -1.41 -7.24
CA MET A 569 -17.15 -0.90 -6.47
C MET A 569 -16.35 0.15 -7.25
N PHE A 570 -16.17 -0.02 -8.56
CA PHE A 570 -15.54 0.97 -9.42
C PHE A 570 -16.32 2.30 -9.42
N ILE A 571 -17.66 2.25 -9.53
CA ILE A 571 -18.53 3.42 -9.43
C ILE A 571 -18.40 4.07 -8.05
N ALA A 572 -18.51 3.29 -6.97
CA ALA A 572 -18.38 3.79 -5.61
C ALA A 572 -17.01 4.44 -5.36
N SER A 573 -15.93 3.85 -5.88
CA SER A 573 -14.58 4.41 -5.77
C SER A 573 -14.47 5.75 -6.49
N LYS A 574 -15.04 5.90 -7.69
CA LYS A 574 -15.07 7.19 -8.40
C LYS A 574 -15.88 8.26 -7.66
N TYR A 575 -16.83 7.85 -6.83
CA TYR A 575 -17.70 8.75 -6.07
C TYR A 575 -17.07 9.21 -4.75
N GLU A 576 -16.46 8.30 -4.00
CA GLU A 576 -15.97 8.55 -2.63
C GLU A 576 -14.46 8.79 -2.54
N GLU A 577 -13.65 8.18 -3.42
CA GLU A 577 -12.19 8.23 -3.28
C GLU A 577 -11.61 9.47 -3.95
N MET A 578 -10.70 10.14 -3.25
CA MET A 578 -9.89 11.20 -3.86
C MET A 578 -9.04 10.67 -5.03
N TYR A 579 -8.59 9.41 -4.92
CA TYR A 579 -7.84 8.70 -5.97
C TYR A 579 -8.42 7.29 -6.16
N ALA A 580 -9.45 7.19 -7.00
CA ALA A 580 -10.04 5.90 -7.36
C ALA A 580 -9.03 4.99 -8.09
N PRO A 581 -9.07 3.65 -7.89
CA PRO A 581 -8.27 2.71 -8.67
C PRO A 581 -8.62 2.78 -10.16
N ASP A 582 -7.65 2.48 -11.02
CA ASP A 582 -7.86 2.46 -12.47
C ASP A 582 -8.75 1.26 -12.84
N ILE A 583 -9.50 1.36 -13.93
CA ILE A 583 -10.29 0.24 -14.44
C ILE A 583 -9.42 -1.01 -14.70
N LYS A 584 -8.12 -0.83 -15.02
CA LYS A 584 -7.18 -1.95 -15.16
C LYS A 584 -6.99 -2.74 -13.87
N ASP A 585 -7.09 -2.09 -12.71
CA ASP A 585 -6.98 -2.74 -11.41
C ASP A 585 -8.20 -3.65 -11.17
N PHE A 586 -9.39 -3.21 -11.60
CA PHE A 586 -10.62 -4.01 -11.53
C PHE A 586 -10.63 -5.17 -12.53
N VAL A 587 -10.01 -5.03 -13.71
CA VAL A 587 -9.77 -6.17 -14.61
C VAL A 587 -8.83 -7.18 -13.92
N TYR A 588 -7.72 -6.70 -13.37
CA TYR A 588 -6.71 -7.54 -12.73
C TYR A 588 -7.24 -8.30 -11.51
N ILE A 589 -7.99 -7.65 -10.62
CA ILE A 589 -8.50 -8.28 -9.39
C ILE A 589 -9.51 -9.40 -9.67
N THR A 590 -10.13 -9.39 -10.85
CA THR A 590 -11.00 -10.46 -11.33
C THR A 590 -10.26 -11.58 -12.05
N ASP A 591 -8.92 -11.61 -11.97
CA ASP A 591 -8.05 -12.53 -12.71
C ASP A 591 -8.31 -12.47 -14.23
N ASN A 592 -8.55 -11.26 -14.74
CA ASN A 592 -8.91 -11.01 -16.14
C ASN A 592 -10.16 -11.78 -16.61
N ALA A 593 -11.05 -12.19 -15.69
CA ALA A 593 -12.32 -12.83 -16.05
C ALA A 593 -13.24 -11.90 -16.87
N TYR A 594 -13.07 -10.58 -16.72
CA TYR A 594 -13.78 -9.57 -17.49
C TYR A 594 -12.82 -8.56 -18.10
N SER A 595 -13.11 -8.16 -19.32
CA SER A 595 -12.40 -7.11 -20.03
C SER A 595 -12.79 -5.71 -19.54
N LYS A 596 -11.93 -4.73 -19.84
CA LYS A 596 -12.24 -3.31 -19.62
C LYS A 596 -13.57 -2.89 -20.27
N VAL A 597 -13.88 -3.43 -21.45
CA VAL A 597 -15.10 -3.07 -22.19
C VAL A 597 -16.34 -3.58 -21.47
N GLU A 598 -16.31 -4.80 -20.95
CA GLU A 598 -17.42 -5.38 -20.19
C GLU A 598 -17.70 -4.60 -18.90
N ILE A 599 -16.64 -4.17 -18.19
CA ILE A 599 -16.79 -3.34 -16.98
C ILE A 599 -17.43 -1.99 -17.33
N LEU A 600 -17.00 -1.33 -18.41
CA LEU A 600 -17.60 -0.06 -18.86
C LEU A 600 -19.05 -0.22 -19.32
N GLN A 601 -19.37 -1.32 -20.01
CA GLN A 601 -20.75 -1.60 -20.42
C GLN A 601 -21.66 -1.84 -19.21
N MET A 602 -21.21 -2.64 -18.25
CA MET A 602 -21.93 -2.84 -17.00
C MET A 602 -22.09 -1.53 -16.22
N GLU A 603 -21.09 -0.65 -16.25
CA GLU A 603 -21.16 0.65 -15.58
C GLU A 603 -22.30 1.49 -16.16
N ILE A 604 -22.40 1.58 -17.48
CA ILE A 604 -23.49 2.29 -18.15
C ILE A 604 -24.85 1.72 -17.72
N VAL A 605 -24.98 0.39 -17.68
CA VAL A 605 -26.23 -0.28 -17.29
C VAL A 605 -26.60 0.05 -15.84
N ILE A 606 -25.65 -0.02 -14.90
CA ILE A 606 -25.89 0.32 -13.49
C ILE A 606 -26.28 1.79 -13.34
N VAL A 607 -25.54 2.70 -13.99
CA VAL A 607 -25.78 4.15 -13.92
C VAL A 607 -27.16 4.50 -14.47
N GLN A 608 -27.55 3.92 -15.60
CA GLN A 608 -28.88 4.12 -16.19
C GLN A 608 -29.99 3.53 -15.34
N THR A 609 -29.79 2.33 -14.80
CA THR A 609 -30.81 1.66 -13.96
C THR A 609 -31.08 2.42 -12.67
N LEU A 610 -30.07 3.11 -12.13
CA LEU A 610 -30.16 3.86 -10.87
C LEU A 610 -30.37 5.36 -11.09
N ASP A 611 -30.59 5.82 -12.32
CA ASP A 611 -30.77 7.22 -12.70
C ASP A 611 -29.67 8.16 -12.16
N CYS A 612 -28.42 7.69 -12.10
CA CYS A 612 -27.28 8.37 -11.46
C CYS A 612 -27.47 8.71 -9.97
N CYS A 613 -28.52 8.20 -9.31
CA CYS A 613 -28.84 8.49 -7.92
C CYS A 613 -28.04 7.56 -6.99
N PHE A 614 -26.80 7.94 -6.64
CA PHE A 614 -25.94 7.18 -5.72
C PHE A 614 -25.99 7.66 -4.26
N GLY A 615 -26.62 8.81 -4.00
CA GLY A 615 -26.60 9.50 -2.69
C GLY A 615 -27.40 8.85 -1.56
N ARG A 616 -27.62 7.52 -1.56
CA ARG A 616 -28.25 6.83 -0.42
C ARG A 616 -27.32 6.98 0.80
N PRO A 617 -27.82 7.47 1.95
CA PRO A 617 -26.98 7.68 3.12
C PRO A 617 -26.43 6.36 3.65
N LEU A 618 -25.21 6.41 4.19
CA LEU A 618 -24.51 5.26 4.74
C LEU A 618 -24.76 5.15 6.25
N PRO A 619 -24.84 3.93 6.82
CA PRO A 619 -24.98 3.72 8.27
C PRO A 619 -23.89 4.41 9.10
N LEU A 620 -22.71 4.62 8.53
CA LEU A 620 -21.58 5.27 9.18
C LEU A 620 -21.85 6.73 9.57
N HIS A 621 -22.64 7.48 8.79
CA HIS A 621 -22.97 8.87 9.13
C HIS A 621 -23.81 8.92 10.40
N PHE A 622 -24.87 8.11 10.46
CA PHE A 622 -25.72 8.00 11.64
C PHE A 622 -24.96 7.47 12.86
N LEU A 623 -24.09 6.48 12.67
CA LEU A 623 -23.29 5.94 13.77
C LEU A 623 -22.40 7.02 14.43
N ARG A 624 -21.81 7.94 13.66
CA ARG A 624 -21.01 9.04 14.22
C ARG A 624 -21.84 9.92 15.15
N ARG A 625 -23.04 10.34 14.72
CA ARG A 625 -23.95 11.15 15.56
C ARG A 625 -24.40 10.40 16.80
N TYR A 626 -24.76 9.12 16.67
CA TYR A 626 -25.25 8.33 17.80
C TYR A 626 -24.12 8.00 18.79
N SER A 627 -22.89 7.83 18.30
CA SER A 627 -21.72 7.67 19.17
C SER A 627 -21.50 8.93 20.02
N LYS A 628 -21.68 10.12 19.45
CA LYS A 628 -21.60 11.39 20.19
C LYS A 628 -22.71 11.50 21.24
N ALA A 629 -23.97 11.30 20.83
CA ALA A 629 -25.14 11.36 21.71
C ALA A 629 -25.10 10.33 22.86
N GLY A 630 -24.50 9.16 22.62
CA GLY A 630 -24.34 8.11 23.63
C GLY A 630 -23.04 8.22 24.45
N LYS A 631 -22.21 9.25 24.25
CA LYS A 631 -20.88 9.40 24.87
C LYS A 631 -20.02 8.13 24.69
N ALA A 632 -20.08 7.55 23.49
CA ALA A 632 -19.41 6.30 23.16
C ALA A 632 -17.89 6.46 23.13
N VAL A 633 -17.20 5.75 24.03
CA VAL A 633 -15.75 5.57 23.92
C VAL A 633 -15.36 4.74 22.67
N GLN A 634 -14.08 4.81 22.29
CA GLN A 634 -13.53 4.20 21.07
C GLN A 634 -13.95 2.72 20.86
N VAL A 635 -14.00 1.93 21.94
CA VAL A 635 -14.36 0.51 21.90
C VAL A 635 -15.81 0.29 21.49
N HIS A 636 -16.76 1.07 22.02
CA HIS A 636 -18.18 1.02 21.64
C HIS A 636 -18.34 1.35 20.16
N HIS A 637 -17.72 2.45 19.71
CA HIS A 637 -17.80 2.89 18.32
C HIS A 637 -17.23 1.84 17.36
N THR A 638 -16.11 1.20 17.72
CA THR A 638 -15.49 0.18 16.86
C THR A 638 -16.25 -1.14 16.86
N MET A 639 -16.88 -1.50 17.99
CA MET A 639 -17.80 -2.64 18.08
C MET A 639 -19.03 -2.42 17.21
N ALA A 640 -19.64 -1.25 17.27
CA ALA A 640 -20.76 -0.89 16.42
C ALA A 640 -20.39 -0.93 14.92
N LYS A 641 -19.21 -0.44 14.54
CA LYS A 641 -18.71 -0.56 13.15
C LYS A 641 -18.57 -2.02 12.72
N TYR A 642 -18.10 -2.91 13.61
CA TYR A 642 -18.02 -4.34 13.32
C TYR A 642 -19.40 -4.94 13.04
N PHE A 643 -20.41 -4.59 13.84
CA PHE A 643 -21.79 -5.06 13.64
C PHE A 643 -22.39 -4.58 12.32
N LEU A 644 -22.21 -3.29 12.01
CA LEU A 644 -22.67 -2.73 10.75
C LEU A 644 -22.00 -3.41 9.54
N GLU A 645 -20.69 -3.67 9.59
CA GLU A 645 -20.03 -4.29 8.44
C GLU A 645 -20.43 -5.76 8.29
N GLN A 646 -20.68 -6.47 9.40
CA GLN A 646 -21.26 -7.82 9.34
C GLN A 646 -22.66 -7.83 8.72
N SER A 647 -23.46 -6.78 8.94
CA SER A 647 -24.80 -6.66 8.33
C SER A 647 -24.76 -6.56 6.80
N LEU A 648 -23.67 -6.07 6.21
CA LEU A 648 -23.53 -6.00 4.75
C LEU A 648 -23.57 -7.38 4.09
N VAL A 649 -22.96 -8.37 4.73
CA VAL A 649 -22.86 -9.75 4.21
C VAL A 649 -24.19 -10.50 4.35
N HIS A 650 -24.97 -10.20 5.40
CA HIS A 650 -26.20 -10.91 5.72
C HIS A 650 -27.41 -10.34 4.97
N TYR A 651 -28.01 -11.14 4.09
CA TYR A 651 -29.09 -10.69 3.22
C TYR A 651 -30.33 -10.24 4.01
N GLU A 652 -30.62 -10.89 5.12
CA GLU A 652 -31.76 -10.60 5.98
C GLU A 652 -31.71 -9.17 6.55
N MET A 653 -30.53 -8.58 6.66
CA MET A 653 -30.34 -7.22 7.21
C MET A 653 -30.48 -6.10 6.16
N CYS A 654 -30.45 -6.42 4.85
CA CYS A 654 -30.31 -5.40 3.79
C CYS A 654 -31.49 -4.41 3.68
N HIS A 655 -32.67 -4.83 4.14
CA HIS A 655 -33.90 -4.05 4.04
C HIS A 655 -34.06 -2.98 5.12
N TYR A 656 -33.28 -3.07 6.21
CA TYR A 656 -33.35 -2.08 7.27
C TYR A 656 -32.77 -0.74 6.82
N PRO A 657 -33.36 0.38 7.25
CA PRO A 657 -32.82 1.70 6.95
C PRO A 657 -31.45 1.88 7.63
N PRO A 658 -30.51 2.59 6.97
CA PRO A 658 -29.18 2.87 7.51
C PRO A 658 -29.17 3.46 8.91
N SER A 659 -30.11 4.36 9.22
CA SER A 659 -30.26 4.98 10.54
C SER A 659 -30.59 3.94 11.62
N LEU A 660 -31.56 3.06 11.37
CA LEU A 660 -31.96 2.01 12.32
C LEU A 660 -30.86 0.97 12.53
N LEU A 661 -30.13 0.59 11.48
CA LEU A 661 -28.96 -0.29 11.62
C LEU A 661 -27.90 0.33 12.53
N ALA A 662 -27.61 1.63 12.36
CA ALA A 662 -26.65 2.34 13.20
C ALA A 662 -27.10 2.44 14.66
N ALA A 663 -28.38 2.72 14.90
CA ALA A 663 -28.98 2.76 16.24
C ALA A 663 -28.88 1.38 16.92
N ALA A 664 -29.23 0.31 16.22
CA ALA A 664 -29.14 -1.06 16.73
C ALA A 664 -27.69 -1.48 17.03
N ALA A 665 -26.76 -1.13 16.15
CA ALA A 665 -25.35 -1.47 16.32
C ALA A 665 -24.73 -0.80 17.55
N ILE A 666 -24.98 0.50 17.75
CA ILE A 666 -24.44 1.21 18.92
C ILE A 666 -25.15 0.78 20.21
N TYR A 667 -26.46 0.53 20.16
CA TYR A 667 -27.19 0.06 21.34
C TYR A 667 -26.69 -1.30 21.79
N LEU A 668 -26.53 -2.25 20.85
CA LEU A 668 -25.97 -3.56 21.16
C LEU A 668 -24.55 -3.46 21.72
N ALA A 669 -23.71 -2.56 21.17
CA ALA A 669 -22.35 -2.36 21.67
C ALA A 669 -22.33 -1.91 23.14
N PHE A 670 -23.22 -0.98 23.53
CA PHE A 670 -23.35 -0.56 24.93
C PHE A 670 -23.93 -1.64 25.85
N LEU A 671 -24.79 -2.52 25.34
CA LEU A 671 -25.37 -3.60 26.15
C LEU A 671 -24.36 -4.68 26.52
N ILE A 672 -23.36 -4.93 25.66
CA ILE A 672 -22.41 -6.04 25.85
C ILE A 672 -21.05 -5.60 26.39
N ILE A 673 -20.64 -4.35 26.12
CA ILE A 673 -19.45 -3.77 26.73
C ILE A 673 -19.94 -3.04 27.97
N GLY A 674 -19.67 -3.60 29.16
CA GLY A 674 -20.06 -2.98 30.41
C GLY A 674 -19.50 -1.56 30.50
N ASN A 675 -20.37 -0.59 30.79
CA ASN A 675 -19.93 0.63 31.47
C ASN A 675 -19.49 0.18 32.88
N ASP A 676 -18.36 0.67 33.38
CA ASP A 676 -17.71 0.20 34.61
C ASP A 676 -18.70 -0.09 35.78
N ASP A 677 -18.38 -1.10 36.58
CA ASP A 677 -19.19 -1.78 37.63
C ASP A 677 -19.90 -0.90 38.68
N GLU A 678 -19.73 0.43 38.66
CA GLU A 678 -20.38 1.37 39.57
C GLU A 678 -21.80 1.78 39.13
N ASP A 679 -22.18 1.55 37.86
CA ASP A 679 -23.37 2.16 37.25
C ASP A 679 -24.42 1.14 36.78
N LYS A 680 -24.72 0.10 37.59
CA LYS A 680 -25.74 -0.93 37.26
C LYS A 680 -27.17 -0.39 36.99
N GLN A 681 -27.43 0.87 37.31
CA GLN A 681 -28.70 1.57 37.06
C GLN A 681 -28.65 2.57 35.88
N LYS A 682 -27.51 2.71 35.19
CA LYS A 682 -27.38 3.67 34.10
C LYS A 682 -28.25 3.24 32.90
N LEU A 683 -29.20 4.10 32.56
CA LEU A 683 -30.06 3.92 31.39
C LEU A 683 -29.19 3.90 30.13
N VAL A 684 -29.00 2.72 29.51
CA VAL A 684 -28.13 2.55 28.34
C VAL A 684 -28.65 3.29 27.11
N TRP A 685 -29.97 3.37 26.96
CA TRP A 685 -30.63 4.13 25.90
C TRP A 685 -31.20 5.43 26.49
N THR A 686 -30.42 6.51 26.44
CA THR A 686 -30.74 7.79 27.07
C THR A 686 -31.77 8.61 26.28
N ASN A 687 -32.39 9.60 26.91
CA ASN A 687 -33.30 10.54 26.22
C ASN A 687 -32.57 11.32 25.10
N THR A 688 -31.28 11.62 25.29
CA THR A 688 -30.42 12.21 24.24
C THR A 688 -30.31 11.29 23.02
N LEU A 689 -30.08 9.98 23.24
CA LEU A 689 -30.07 9.00 22.14
C LEU A 689 -31.44 8.89 21.48
N VAL A 690 -32.55 8.85 22.23
CA VAL A 690 -33.91 8.85 21.68
C VAL A 690 -34.15 10.08 20.81
N HIS A 691 -33.76 11.27 21.27
CA HIS A 691 -33.90 12.53 20.55
C HIS A 691 -33.13 12.52 19.21
N TYR A 692 -31.81 12.28 19.25
CA TYR A 692 -30.98 12.36 18.04
C TYR A 692 -31.13 11.15 17.10
N SER A 693 -31.48 9.97 17.63
CA SER A 693 -31.79 8.78 16.80
C SER A 693 -33.21 8.75 16.31
N SER A 694 -34.13 9.50 16.92
CA SER A 694 -35.57 9.50 16.61
C SER A 694 -36.23 8.13 16.81
N TYR A 695 -35.57 7.20 17.50
CA TYR A 695 -36.05 5.86 17.76
C TYR A 695 -36.20 5.62 19.27
N SER A 696 -37.35 5.07 19.63
CA SER A 696 -37.55 4.52 20.97
C SER A 696 -36.75 3.23 21.13
N LYS A 697 -36.56 2.80 22.38
CA LYS A 697 -35.93 1.51 22.68
C LYS A 697 -36.66 0.36 21.98
N ASP A 698 -38.00 0.40 21.95
CA ASP A 698 -38.83 -0.67 21.38
C ASP A 698 -38.70 -0.75 19.85
N ASP A 699 -38.45 0.37 19.17
CA ASP A 699 -38.18 0.40 17.72
C ASP A 699 -36.86 -0.28 17.37
N VAL A 700 -35.83 -0.09 18.20
CA VAL A 700 -34.46 -0.56 17.95
C VAL A 700 -34.26 -2.02 18.35
N LEU A 701 -34.99 -2.49 19.38
CA LEU A 701 -34.83 -3.83 19.95
C LEU A 701 -34.94 -4.99 18.95
N PRO A 702 -35.91 -5.03 18.00
CA PRO A 702 -35.98 -6.09 17.00
C PRO A 702 -34.68 -6.25 16.20
N VAL A 703 -34.12 -5.14 15.70
CA VAL A 703 -32.89 -5.14 14.91
C VAL A 703 -31.67 -5.48 15.77
N VAL A 704 -31.67 -5.09 17.04
CA VAL A 704 -30.65 -5.51 18.02
C VAL A 704 -30.62 -7.02 18.19
N ARG A 705 -31.79 -7.67 18.30
CA ARG A 705 -31.89 -9.13 18.46
C ARG A 705 -31.41 -9.86 17.20
N GLU A 706 -31.79 -9.38 16.03
CA GLU A 706 -31.32 -9.93 14.75
C GLU A 706 -29.80 -9.75 14.59
N THR A 707 -29.28 -8.56 14.92
CA THR A 707 -27.84 -8.28 14.94
C THR A 707 -27.10 -9.21 15.92
N ALA A 708 -27.65 -9.43 17.12
CA ALA A 708 -27.05 -10.33 18.10
C ALA A 708 -26.99 -11.78 17.58
N THR A 709 -28.09 -12.25 16.99
CA THR A 709 -28.17 -13.58 16.37
C THR A 709 -27.17 -13.74 15.22
N MET A 710 -27.04 -12.72 14.38
CA MET A 710 -26.07 -12.67 13.29
C MET A 710 -24.63 -12.81 13.83
N ILE A 711 -24.29 -12.04 14.86
CA ILE A 711 -22.93 -12.01 15.42
C ILE A 711 -22.57 -13.31 16.15
N LEU A 712 -23.51 -13.92 16.88
CA LEU A 712 -23.28 -15.22 17.53
C LEU A 712 -22.99 -16.33 16.50
N ASN A 713 -23.61 -16.25 15.32
CA ASN A 713 -23.39 -17.22 14.24
C ASN A 713 -22.18 -16.87 13.35
N ALA A 714 -21.63 -15.66 13.46
CA ALA A 714 -20.56 -15.18 12.59
C ALA A 714 -19.28 -16.04 12.65
N GLU A 715 -18.96 -16.66 13.78
CA GLU A 715 -17.80 -17.58 13.85
C GLU A 715 -18.02 -18.90 13.12
N LYS A 716 -19.26 -19.41 13.13
CA LYS A 716 -19.64 -20.66 12.45
C LYS A 716 -19.93 -20.44 10.96
N SER A 717 -20.11 -19.19 10.55
CA SER A 717 -20.36 -18.81 9.17
C SER A 717 -19.17 -19.15 8.26
N LYS A 718 -19.46 -19.48 7.00
CA LYS A 718 -18.43 -19.62 5.97
C LYS A 718 -17.88 -18.27 5.48
N TYR A 719 -18.60 -17.17 5.75
CA TYR A 719 -18.23 -15.82 5.36
C TYR A 719 -17.42 -15.17 6.48
N GLN A 720 -16.11 -15.05 6.29
CA GLN A 720 -15.16 -14.70 7.36
C GLN A 720 -14.40 -13.40 7.11
N ALA A 721 -14.56 -12.75 5.95
CA ALA A 721 -13.74 -11.60 5.57
C ALA A 721 -13.85 -10.45 6.59
N VAL A 722 -15.08 -10.08 6.97
CA VAL A 722 -15.33 -9.03 7.97
C VAL A 722 -14.76 -9.42 9.35
N ARG A 723 -14.96 -10.66 9.79
CA ARG A 723 -14.45 -11.13 11.08
C ARG A 723 -12.92 -11.09 11.11
N LYS A 724 -12.25 -11.54 10.05
CA LYS A 724 -10.79 -11.49 9.90
C LYS A 724 -10.28 -10.05 9.84
N LYS A 725 -10.98 -9.16 9.14
CA LYS A 725 -10.68 -7.72 9.11
C LYS A 725 -10.65 -7.13 10.51
N TYR A 726 -11.72 -7.32 11.28
CA TYR A 726 -11.85 -6.78 12.64
C TYR A 726 -11.08 -7.55 13.72
N ALA A 727 -10.44 -8.67 13.38
CA ALA A 727 -9.50 -9.37 14.26
C ALA A 727 -8.11 -8.70 14.26
N GLN A 728 -7.85 -7.77 13.34
CA GLN A 728 -6.58 -7.03 13.25
C GLN A 728 -6.43 -6.04 14.41
N SER A 729 -5.19 -5.79 14.84
CA SER A 729 -4.87 -4.84 15.93
C SER A 729 -5.38 -3.43 15.66
N LYS A 730 -5.37 -2.98 14.40
CA LYS A 730 -5.90 -1.67 13.99
C LYS A 730 -7.39 -1.47 14.29
N PHE A 731 -8.13 -2.56 14.52
CA PHE A 731 -9.54 -2.54 14.94
C PHE A 731 -9.72 -3.09 16.36
N MET A 732 -8.70 -2.96 17.22
CA MET A 732 -8.70 -3.41 18.62
C MET A 732 -8.99 -4.91 18.80
N LYS A 733 -8.77 -5.73 17.75
CA LYS A 733 -9.15 -7.15 17.72
C LYS A 733 -10.62 -7.37 18.16
N ILE A 734 -11.50 -6.40 17.84
CA ILE A 734 -12.85 -6.32 18.42
C ILE A 734 -13.69 -7.56 18.11
N SER A 735 -13.47 -8.23 16.97
CA SER A 735 -14.21 -9.44 16.61
C SER A 735 -13.82 -10.70 17.40
N MET A 736 -12.76 -10.60 18.22
CA MET A 736 -12.25 -11.68 19.07
C MET A 736 -12.59 -11.47 20.55
N ARG A 737 -13.32 -10.40 20.88
CA ARG A 737 -13.66 -10.04 22.25
C ARG A 737 -14.61 -11.06 22.92
N PRO A 738 -14.36 -11.45 24.18
CA PRO A 738 -15.19 -12.43 24.88
C PRO A 738 -16.62 -11.95 25.11
N GLU A 739 -16.84 -10.63 25.18
CA GLU A 739 -18.17 -10.01 25.36
C GLU A 739 -19.16 -10.40 24.26
N LEU A 740 -18.68 -10.71 23.06
CA LEU A 740 -19.47 -11.21 21.93
C LEU A 740 -20.09 -12.59 22.17
N ARG A 741 -19.68 -13.29 23.23
CA ARG A 741 -20.22 -14.59 23.68
C ARG A 741 -20.72 -14.54 25.12
N SER A 742 -20.90 -13.33 25.67
CA SER A 742 -21.41 -13.16 27.01
C SER A 742 -22.81 -13.75 27.17
N PRO A 743 -23.22 -14.15 28.39
CA PRO A 743 -24.60 -14.52 28.68
C PRO A 743 -25.61 -13.44 28.26
N THR A 744 -25.24 -12.16 28.38
CA THR A 744 -26.03 -11.03 27.92
C THR A 744 -26.28 -11.08 26.42
N MET A 745 -25.23 -11.32 25.62
CA MET A 745 -25.36 -11.46 24.15
C MET A 745 -26.27 -12.62 23.77
N ILE A 746 -26.15 -13.76 24.45
CA ILE A 746 -26.99 -14.94 24.23
C ILE A 746 -28.44 -14.63 24.60
N ALA A 747 -28.68 -14.02 25.76
CA ALA A 747 -30.02 -13.65 26.23
C ALA A 747 -30.70 -12.67 25.26
N ILE A 748 -29.98 -11.66 24.75
CA ILE A 748 -30.52 -10.73 23.74
C ILE A 748 -30.97 -11.49 22.49
N SER A 749 -30.23 -12.51 22.05
CA SER A 749 -30.56 -13.29 20.84
C SER A 749 -31.76 -14.24 21.01
N THR A 750 -32.04 -14.74 22.23
CA THR A 750 -33.00 -15.84 22.44
C THR A 750 -34.41 -15.39 22.82
N VAL A 751 -34.62 -14.12 23.17
CA VAL A 751 -35.85 -13.66 23.86
C VAL A 751 -37.15 -13.74 23.04
N ASN A 752 -37.16 -14.02 21.73
CA ASN A 752 -38.42 -14.21 20.98
C ASN A 752 -38.26 -15.12 19.73
N LYS A 753 -38.03 -16.42 19.90
CA LYS A 753 -38.61 -17.35 18.93
C LYS A 753 -40.06 -17.58 19.38
N PRO A 754 -41.09 -17.10 18.65
CA PRO A 754 -42.42 -17.61 18.90
C PRO A 754 -42.34 -19.12 18.75
N THR A 755 -42.71 -19.83 19.81
CA THR A 755 -43.00 -21.27 19.74
C THR A 755 -44.01 -21.47 18.63
N VAL A 756 -43.57 -22.09 17.53
CA VAL A 756 -44.43 -22.62 16.46
C VAL A 756 -45.21 -23.79 17.00
#